data_AF-N9U9P6-F1
#
_entry.id   AF-N9U9P6-F1
#
_cell.length_a   1.000
_cell.length_b   1.000
_cell.length_c   1.000
_cell.angle_alpha   90.00
_cell.angle_beta   90.00
_cell.angle_gamma   90.00
#
_symmetry.space_group_name_H-M   'P 1'
#
loop_
_entity.id
_entity.type
_entity.pdbx_description
1 polymer ?
#
loop_
_entity_poly.entity_id
_entity_poly.type
_entity_poly.pdbx_seq_one_letter_code
_entity_poly.pdbx_strand_id
1 'polypeptide(L)'
;MKFFKFQSTEMRIAEHTLKKINQLESQVEILSDDELKSKTIEFKERLKLGETQEDIRHEVFAVSREATKRVLGKRPYDVQMLGGIILDLGSVAEMKTGEGKTITSIAPVYLNALSGQSVIVSTVNEYLAERDAHEMGLVFKFLGLSVGINKAQMPADLKREAYACDVVYSVHSELGFDYLRDNMAMSKEEKVQRGLDYILLDEVDSILIDEAKTPLIISGGDQEESSMYNIADLFVRTLNSNDYFIDEETKSVYLTDEGIEKANKYFNFKNLYDLENSELVHRIQNSLRAHKVMKLDVEYIVRNDKIELVDSFTGRIMEGRAYSEGLQQAIQAKERVEIESETKTLATITYQNFFRLFKKISGMTGTAKTEEKEFIDIYNMRVNVVPTNKPVIRIDDQDEIYVDMHSKWKAVTKEVKRAYERKQPILIGTAQVEDSEVLHEYLLNEGIPHTVLNAKQDASEADIISKAGEAGAVTIATNMAGRGTDIKPSKEAIANGGLYVLGTEKAESRRIDNQLKGRSGRQGDIGYTKFFLSLDDQLILRFSIQDQWKELFKEYGSDPIPGKAIKSAFLRAQKKIEGFNYDNRKSVLNFDDVIRQQRDLIYEQRDLILNRDDLGSIIHKMFQVAVKQIVNNPYFVRKTDTIDFEAFVDYLNKNFMILTKHQFSIDELKKMDKEDLIAYIIAIWNKEYDQLRQNIIDKYGISSLIKSERNIILNVFDAGWQDHINVMDKLRRSTHLVQYAQKNPYQIYTKLGSKKFKELTNRIAMECSVNLLNNYEALPANNADFDFPFVSNFTSENKFEQGIENLNEFVNFLLESEKKHLLEKNQSEEEITEILKTKKEEILREFKFKLDSLLQKQDQKK
;
A
#
# COMPACT_ATOMS: atom_id res chain seq x y z
N MET A 1 44.56 -7.79 -18.60
CA MET A 1 43.56 -7.05 -19.40
C MET A 1 43.06 -5.87 -18.57
N LYS A 2 43.41 -4.63 -18.93
CA LYS A 2 42.73 -3.44 -18.38
C LYS A 2 41.30 -3.48 -18.93
N PHE A 3 40.33 -3.95 -18.15
CA PHE A 3 38.92 -3.77 -18.48
C PHE A 3 38.71 -2.28 -18.72
N PHE A 4 38.22 -1.92 -19.91
CA PHE A 4 37.70 -0.57 -20.15
C PHE A 4 36.72 -0.28 -19.01
N LYS A 5 36.99 0.74 -18.17
CA LYS A 5 36.02 1.21 -17.18
C LYS A 5 34.84 1.76 -17.97
N PHE A 6 33.86 0.91 -18.24
CA PHE A 6 32.63 1.30 -18.89
C PHE A 6 31.88 2.23 -17.92
N GLN A 7 31.99 3.53 -18.14
CA GLN A 7 31.19 4.52 -17.44
C GLN A 7 29.79 4.52 -18.06
N SER A 8 28.78 4.52 -17.21
CA SER A 8 27.39 4.67 -17.63
C SER A 8 27.16 6.02 -18.32
N THR A 9 26.08 6.15 -19.07
CA THR A 9 25.72 7.43 -19.71
C THR A 9 25.40 8.47 -18.65
N GLU A 10 24.71 8.05 -17.59
CA GLU A 10 24.30 8.86 -16.45
C GLU A 10 25.52 9.43 -15.72
N MET A 11 26.56 8.63 -15.47
CA MET A 11 27.79 9.11 -14.84
C MET A 11 28.53 10.14 -15.70
N ARG A 12 28.56 9.94 -17.04
CA ARG A 12 29.18 10.90 -17.97
C ARG A 12 28.44 12.25 -17.96
N ILE A 13 27.11 12.22 -17.93
CA ILE A 13 26.27 13.43 -17.81
C ILE A 13 26.53 14.11 -16.46
N ALA A 14 26.60 13.33 -15.37
CA ALA A 14 26.87 13.85 -14.03
C ALA A 14 28.24 14.54 -13.94
N GLU A 15 29.31 13.91 -14.43
CA GLU A 15 30.66 14.50 -14.43
C GLU A 15 30.75 15.79 -15.27
N HIS A 16 30.07 15.83 -16.42
CA HIS A 16 30.02 17.02 -17.25
C HIS A 16 29.25 18.17 -16.58
N THR A 17 28.11 17.85 -15.97
CA THR A 17 27.27 18.83 -15.26
C THR A 17 27.95 19.36 -14.01
N LEU A 18 28.66 18.51 -13.26
CA LEU A 18 29.47 18.92 -12.11
C LEU A 18 30.49 20.00 -12.48
N LYS A 19 31.17 19.87 -13.63
CA LYS A 19 32.13 20.88 -14.09
C LYS A 19 31.46 22.24 -14.30
N LYS A 20 30.24 22.28 -14.85
CA LYS A 20 29.46 23.50 -15.00
C LYS A 20 29.05 24.08 -13.64
N ILE A 21 28.58 23.24 -12.71
CA ILE A 21 28.23 23.66 -11.34
C ILE A 21 29.42 24.33 -10.66
N ASN A 22 30.60 23.71 -10.74
CA ASN A 22 31.83 24.25 -10.13
C ASN A 22 32.26 25.59 -10.77
N GLN A 23 31.97 25.83 -12.05
CA GLN A 23 32.27 27.10 -12.73
C GLN A 23 31.36 28.25 -12.28
N LEU A 24 30.13 27.95 -11.84
CA LEU A 24 29.16 28.93 -11.37
C LEU A 24 29.35 29.30 -9.89
N GLU A 25 30.11 28.51 -9.13
CA GLU A 25 30.23 28.66 -7.68
C GLU A 25 30.69 30.06 -7.25
N SER A 26 31.69 30.64 -7.91
CA SER A 26 32.18 31.99 -7.60
C SER A 26 31.17 33.10 -7.90
N GLN A 27 30.26 32.87 -8.85
CA GLN A 27 29.21 33.83 -9.21
C GLN A 27 28.06 33.77 -8.20
N VAL A 28 27.67 32.55 -7.80
CA VAL A 28 26.58 32.32 -6.84
C VAL A 28 27.00 32.72 -5.42
N GLU A 29 28.27 32.53 -5.05
CA GLU A 29 28.80 32.89 -3.72
C GLU A 29 28.65 34.39 -3.39
N ILE A 30 28.71 35.27 -4.40
CA ILE A 30 28.63 36.73 -4.23
C ILE A 30 27.18 37.20 -3.99
N LEU A 31 26.18 36.39 -4.36
CA LEU A 31 24.77 36.78 -4.24
C LEU A 31 24.39 37.00 -2.77
N SER A 32 23.56 38.01 -2.51
CA SER A 32 22.89 38.18 -1.22
C SER A 32 21.85 37.07 -0.99
N ASP A 33 21.40 36.92 0.26
CA ASP A 33 20.39 35.92 0.59
C ASP A 33 19.08 36.16 -0.17
N ASP A 34 18.67 37.42 -0.35
CA ASP A 34 17.43 37.74 -1.08
C ASP A 34 17.55 37.49 -2.58
N GLU A 35 18.72 37.73 -3.17
CA GLU A 35 19.00 37.36 -4.57
C GLU A 35 19.00 35.84 -4.76
N LEU A 36 19.57 35.10 -3.82
CA LEU A 36 19.61 33.63 -3.86
C LEU A 36 18.20 33.02 -3.74
N LYS A 37 17.32 33.64 -2.95
CA LYS A 37 15.89 33.27 -2.88
C LYS A 37 15.14 33.62 -4.16
N SER A 38 15.42 34.78 -4.74
CA SER A 38 14.78 35.25 -5.96
C SER A 38 15.07 34.35 -7.16
N LYS A 39 16.18 33.59 -7.14
CA LYS A 39 16.48 32.57 -8.15
C LYS A 39 15.39 31.51 -8.28
N THR A 40 14.69 31.15 -7.20
CA THR A 40 13.56 30.20 -7.28
C THR A 40 12.45 30.72 -8.19
N ILE A 41 12.14 32.01 -8.11
CA ILE A 41 11.12 32.66 -8.93
C ILE A 41 11.59 32.69 -10.39
N GLU A 42 12.83 33.10 -10.62
CA GLU A 42 13.46 33.13 -11.95
C GLU A 42 13.41 31.75 -12.63
N PHE A 43 13.77 30.67 -11.91
CA PHE A 43 13.73 29.33 -12.48
C PHE A 43 12.30 28.87 -12.79
N LYS A 44 11.33 29.16 -11.92
CA LYS A 44 9.91 28.86 -12.17
C LYS A 44 9.38 29.60 -13.40
N GLU A 45 9.80 30.84 -13.62
CA GLU A 45 9.44 31.62 -14.81
C GLU A 45 10.08 31.07 -16.09
N ARG A 46 11.37 30.72 -16.05
CA ARG A 46 12.08 30.10 -17.18
C ARG A 46 11.46 28.76 -17.60
N LEU A 47 11.06 27.92 -16.65
CA LEU A 47 10.33 26.69 -16.93
C LEU A 47 8.96 26.96 -17.59
N LYS A 48 8.26 28.03 -17.19
CA LYS A 48 7.00 28.45 -17.83
C LYS A 48 7.22 28.98 -19.26
N LEU A 49 8.37 29.59 -19.53
CA LEU A 49 8.76 30.09 -20.86
C LEU A 49 9.22 28.96 -21.82
N GLY A 50 9.34 27.73 -21.34
CA GLY A 50 9.62 26.54 -22.16
C GLY A 50 11.03 25.97 -22.03
N GLU A 51 11.88 26.51 -21.15
CA GLU A 51 13.15 25.84 -20.79
C GLU A 51 12.87 24.51 -20.06
N THR A 52 13.75 23.53 -20.25
CA THR A 52 13.62 22.23 -19.57
C THR A 52 14.36 22.22 -18.23
N GLN A 53 14.01 21.27 -17.36
CA GLN A 53 14.76 21.03 -16.12
C GLN A 53 16.24 20.69 -16.40
N GLU A 54 16.56 20.12 -17.56
CA GLU A 54 17.93 19.79 -17.93
C GLU A 54 18.78 21.04 -18.22
N ASP A 55 18.17 22.05 -18.85
CA ASP A 55 18.83 23.31 -19.21
C ASP A 55 19.27 24.06 -17.96
N ILE A 56 18.37 24.17 -16.97
CA ILE A 56 18.61 24.92 -15.73
C ILE A 56 19.34 24.09 -14.65
N ARG A 57 19.50 22.77 -14.82
CA ARG A 57 20.02 21.82 -13.81
C ARG A 57 21.27 22.33 -13.11
N HIS A 58 22.27 22.76 -13.89
CA HIS A 58 23.57 23.18 -13.36
C HIS A 58 23.50 24.47 -12.53
N GLU A 59 22.65 25.43 -12.91
CA GLU A 59 22.43 26.67 -12.16
C GLU A 59 21.67 26.37 -10.85
N VAL A 60 20.62 25.56 -10.93
CA VAL A 60 19.80 25.12 -9.78
C VAL A 60 20.66 24.39 -8.75
N PHE A 61 21.54 23.49 -9.19
CA PHE A 61 22.46 22.78 -8.31
C PHE A 61 23.50 23.70 -7.67
N ALA A 62 24.01 24.70 -8.39
CA ALA A 62 24.93 25.69 -7.83
C ALA A 62 24.25 26.56 -6.75
N VAL A 63 23.03 27.03 -7.01
CA VAL A 63 22.19 27.76 -6.04
C VAL A 63 21.91 26.90 -4.80
N SER A 64 21.51 25.65 -5.00
CA SER A 64 21.24 24.72 -3.91
C SER A 64 22.49 24.44 -3.06
N ARG A 65 23.65 24.29 -3.69
CA ARG A 65 24.94 24.10 -3.00
C ARG A 65 25.26 25.28 -2.08
N GLU A 66 25.12 26.51 -2.56
CA GLU A 66 25.39 27.71 -1.77
C GLU A 66 24.34 27.90 -0.66
N ALA A 67 23.06 27.69 -0.95
CA ALA A 67 22.01 27.73 0.07
C ALA A 67 22.24 26.72 1.20
N THR A 68 22.66 25.50 0.85
CA THR A 68 23.00 24.46 1.83
C THR A 68 24.20 24.87 2.70
N LYS A 69 25.24 25.47 2.08
CA LYS A 69 26.41 26.00 2.80
C LYS A 69 26.02 27.08 3.81
N ARG A 70 25.15 28.03 3.43
CA ARG A 70 24.72 29.13 4.30
C ARG A 70 23.81 28.67 5.43
N VAL A 71 22.82 27.84 5.13
CA VAL A 71 21.77 27.43 6.09
C VAL A 71 22.27 26.34 7.03
N LEU A 72 22.99 25.33 6.52
CA LEU A 72 23.43 24.18 7.33
C LEU A 72 24.91 24.27 7.74
N GLY A 73 25.65 25.28 7.29
CA GLY A 73 27.09 25.40 7.54
C GLY A 73 27.93 24.32 6.84
N LYS A 74 27.35 23.58 5.90
CA LYS A 74 27.98 22.42 5.24
C LYS A 74 27.96 22.65 3.74
N ARG A 75 29.13 22.89 3.13
CA ARG A 75 29.25 22.94 1.66
C ARG A 75 29.15 21.52 1.10
N PRO A 76 28.15 21.21 0.24
CA PRO A 76 28.09 19.91 -0.41
C PRO A 76 29.36 19.60 -1.22
N TYR A 77 29.90 18.38 -1.04
CA TYR A 77 31.07 17.90 -1.78
C TYR A 77 30.73 17.61 -3.25
N ASP A 78 31.76 17.48 -4.08
CA ASP A 78 31.60 17.17 -5.51
C ASP A 78 30.97 15.79 -5.72
N VAL A 79 31.32 14.80 -4.88
CA VAL A 79 30.68 13.48 -4.91
C VAL A 79 29.19 13.53 -4.55
N GLN A 80 28.78 14.48 -3.70
CA GLN A 80 27.37 14.68 -3.35
C GLN A 80 26.59 15.34 -4.49
N MET A 81 27.21 16.27 -5.22
CA MET A 81 26.58 16.84 -6.42
C MET A 81 26.48 15.78 -7.54
N LEU A 82 27.49 14.92 -7.73
CA LEU A 82 27.40 13.78 -8.66
C LEU A 82 26.23 12.86 -8.31
N GLY A 83 26.13 12.47 -7.03
CA GLY A 83 25.01 11.67 -6.53
C GLY A 83 23.66 12.35 -6.79
N GLY A 84 23.56 13.65 -6.53
CA GLY A 84 22.35 14.43 -6.78
C GLY A 84 21.94 14.44 -8.25
N ILE A 85 22.88 14.57 -9.18
CA ILE A 85 22.59 14.52 -10.62
C ILE A 85 22.11 13.13 -11.03
N ILE A 86 22.72 12.06 -10.50
CA ILE A 86 22.27 10.67 -10.75
C ILE A 86 20.83 10.46 -10.28
N LEU A 87 20.47 11.02 -9.11
CA LEU A 87 19.10 10.97 -8.59
C LEU A 87 18.13 11.74 -9.50
N ASP A 88 18.53 12.92 -9.97
CA ASP A 88 17.73 13.68 -10.95
C ASP A 88 17.59 12.94 -12.29
N LEU A 89 18.52 12.06 -12.67
CA LEU A 89 18.38 11.25 -13.89
C LEU A 89 17.44 10.03 -13.71
N GLY A 90 16.78 9.89 -12.56
CA GLY A 90 15.88 8.75 -12.30
C GLY A 90 16.62 7.43 -12.09
N SER A 91 17.83 7.48 -11.54
CA SER A 91 18.68 6.31 -11.30
C SER A 91 18.97 6.11 -9.81
N VAL A 92 19.62 4.99 -9.47
CA VAL A 92 20.10 4.72 -8.12
C VAL A 92 21.51 5.28 -7.94
N ALA A 93 21.69 6.17 -6.96
CA ALA A 93 22.99 6.65 -6.51
C ALA A 93 23.52 5.75 -5.38
N GLU A 94 24.50 4.90 -5.68
CA GLU A 94 25.19 4.13 -4.64
C GLU A 94 26.29 4.98 -3.99
N MET A 95 25.99 5.51 -2.80
CA MET A 95 26.89 6.32 -1.98
C MET A 95 27.13 5.62 -0.64
N LYS A 96 28.40 5.34 -0.32
CA LYS A 96 28.75 4.64 0.93
C LYS A 96 28.22 5.40 2.17
N THR A 97 27.92 4.66 3.23
CA THR A 97 27.37 5.24 4.44
C THR A 97 28.35 6.25 5.05
N GLY A 98 27.86 7.42 5.46
CA GLY A 98 28.69 8.54 5.91
C GLY A 98 29.13 9.53 4.82
N GLU A 99 28.82 9.28 3.53
CA GLU A 99 29.07 10.26 2.45
C GLU A 99 28.05 11.42 2.43
N GLY A 100 27.05 11.41 3.31
CA GLY A 100 26.06 12.48 3.45
C GLY A 100 24.89 12.40 2.46
N LYS A 101 24.28 11.22 2.33
CA LYS A 101 23.12 10.95 1.45
C LYS A 101 21.98 11.96 1.63
N THR A 102 21.65 12.30 2.87
CA THR A 102 20.59 13.27 3.19
C THR A 102 20.87 14.65 2.57
N ILE A 103 22.11 15.14 2.64
CA ILE A 103 22.49 16.43 2.01
C ILE A 103 22.48 16.31 0.47
N THR A 104 22.90 15.18 -0.08
CA THR A 104 22.84 14.90 -1.52
C THR A 104 21.42 15.02 -2.08
N SER A 105 20.39 14.69 -1.29
CA SER A 105 18.99 14.74 -1.73
C SER A 105 18.47 16.17 -2.02
N ILE A 106 19.08 17.21 -1.43
CA ILE A 106 18.54 18.58 -1.49
C ILE A 106 18.46 19.11 -2.93
N ALA A 107 19.56 19.03 -3.68
CA ALA A 107 19.62 19.59 -5.03
C ALA A 107 18.64 18.95 -6.04
N PRO A 108 18.54 17.60 -6.15
CA PRO A 108 17.56 16.98 -7.04
C PRO A 108 16.12 17.22 -6.60
N VAL A 109 15.83 17.21 -5.28
CA VAL A 109 14.48 17.52 -4.77
C VAL A 109 14.09 18.96 -5.11
N TYR A 110 15.00 19.91 -4.90
CA TYR A 110 14.80 21.31 -5.24
C TYR A 110 14.48 21.47 -6.73
N LEU A 111 15.30 20.90 -7.63
CA LEU A 111 15.07 20.98 -9.08
C LEU A 111 13.71 20.41 -9.51
N ASN A 112 13.33 19.25 -8.99
CA ASN A 112 12.09 18.59 -9.40
C ASN A 112 10.85 19.32 -8.85
N ALA A 113 10.95 19.97 -7.68
CA ALA A 113 9.88 20.76 -7.08
C ALA A 113 9.59 22.08 -7.83
N LEU A 114 10.55 22.59 -8.62
CA LEU A 114 10.35 23.81 -9.42
C LEU A 114 9.25 23.66 -10.50
N SER A 115 8.89 22.42 -10.86
CA SER A 115 7.77 22.15 -11.78
C SER A 115 6.39 22.49 -11.22
N GLY A 116 6.28 22.73 -9.90
CA GLY A 116 5.01 22.96 -9.21
C GLY A 116 4.23 21.69 -8.87
N GLN A 117 4.77 20.52 -9.22
CA GLN A 117 4.32 19.22 -8.71
C GLN A 117 5.01 18.92 -7.38
N SER A 118 4.31 18.20 -6.51
CA SER A 118 4.85 17.81 -5.21
C SER A 118 5.94 16.75 -5.37
N VAL A 119 7.06 16.93 -4.69
CA VAL A 119 8.15 15.96 -4.61
C VAL A 119 8.06 15.20 -3.31
N ILE A 120 8.06 13.87 -3.39
CA ILE A 120 8.01 13.01 -2.22
C ILE A 120 9.41 12.49 -1.89
N VAL A 121 9.84 12.70 -0.64
CA VAL A 121 11.04 12.09 -0.07
C VAL A 121 10.59 11.01 0.90
N SER A 122 10.89 9.76 0.55
CA SER A 122 10.50 8.60 1.32
C SER A 122 11.66 8.09 2.17
N THR A 123 11.38 7.80 3.43
CA THR A 123 12.36 7.23 4.38
C THR A 123 11.85 5.91 4.95
N VAL A 124 12.70 5.21 5.72
CA VAL A 124 12.38 3.91 6.30
C VAL A 124 11.47 3.99 7.53
N ASN A 125 11.47 5.09 8.28
CA ASN A 125 10.66 5.27 9.49
C ASN A 125 10.29 6.74 9.75
N GLU A 126 9.30 6.97 10.61
CA GLU A 126 8.75 8.31 10.85
C GLU A 126 9.76 9.26 11.49
N TYR A 127 10.63 8.74 12.36
CA TYR A 127 11.67 9.53 13.01
C TYR A 127 12.63 10.15 11.98
N LEU A 128 13.10 9.37 11.00
CA LEU A 128 13.98 9.87 9.95
C LEU A 128 13.25 10.85 9.02
N ALA A 129 11.99 10.57 8.66
CA ALA A 129 11.17 11.50 7.89
C ALA A 129 11.05 12.86 8.58
N GLU A 130 10.76 12.87 9.87
CA GLU A 130 10.60 14.08 10.67
C GLU A 130 11.93 14.83 10.85
N ARG A 131 12.99 14.12 11.25
CA ARG A 131 14.33 14.71 11.38
C ARG A 131 14.78 15.38 10.09
N ASP A 132 14.68 14.67 8.97
CA ASP A 132 15.17 15.16 7.69
C ASP A 132 14.31 16.31 7.16
N ALA A 133 12.99 16.27 7.38
CA ALA A 133 12.11 17.40 7.09
C ALA A 133 12.42 18.64 7.92
N HIS A 134 12.79 18.47 9.20
CA HIS A 134 13.17 19.60 10.05
C HIS A 134 14.54 20.16 9.71
N GLU A 135 15.54 19.31 9.44
CA GLU A 135 16.90 19.76 9.12
C GLU A 135 17.04 20.24 7.67
N MET A 136 16.75 19.38 6.69
CA MET A 136 16.91 19.73 5.27
C MET A 136 15.82 20.69 4.81
N GLY A 137 14.63 20.64 5.42
CA GLY A 137 13.54 21.56 5.13
C GLY A 137 13.87 23.02 5.41
N LEU A 138 14.86 23.33 6.25
CA LEU A 138 15.36 24.70 6.41
C LEU A 138 15.91 25.26 5.11
N VAL A 139 16.59 24.43 4.31
CA VAL A 139 17.15 24.86 3.02
C VAL A 139 16.05 25.11 1.99
N PHE A 140 15.05 24.22 1.92
CA PHE A 140 13.89 24.39 1.04
C PHE A 140 13.07 25.63 1.42
N LYS A 141 12.79 25.83 2.71
CA LYS A 141 12.10 27.02 3.23
C LYS A 141 12.89 28.29 2.96
N PHE A 142 14.21 28.25 3.14
CA PHE A 142 15.09 29.37 2.79
C PHE A 142 14.91 29.73 1.31
N LEU A 143 14.94 28.74 0.39
CA LEU A 143 14.71 28.92 -1.05
C LEU A 143 13.24 29.19 -1.44
N GLY A 144 12.33 29.38 -0.48
CA GLY A 144 10.93 29.73 -0.75
C GLY A 144 10.04 28.56 -1.19
N LEU A 145 10.41 27.32 -0.85
CA LEU A 145 9.56 26.14 -1.01
C LEU A 145 8.91 25.74 0.33
N SER A 146 7.70 25.19 0.23
CA SER A 146 6.96 24.61 1.36
C SER A 146 7.36 23.16 1.62
N VAL A 147 7.34 22.74 2.89
CA VAL A 147 7.74 21.40 3.31
C VAL A 147 6.70 20.83 4.26
N GLY A 148 6.13 19.68 3.89
CA GLY A 148 5.14 18.92 4.66
C GLY A 148 5.73 17.62 5.23
N ILE A 149 5.15 17.14 6.32
CA ILE A 149 5.49 15.86 6.96
C ILE A 149 4.22 15.02 7.01
N ASN A 150 4.28 13.79 6.51
CA ASN A 150 3.19 12.83 6.54
C ASN A 150 3.52 11.69 7.51
N LYS A 151 2.65 11.47 8.50
CA LYS A 151 2.77 10.41 9.52
C LYS A 151 1.50 9.55 9.53
N ALA A 152 1.60 8.33 10.04
CA ALA A 152 0.52 7.35 9.98
C ALA A 152 -0.75 7.77 10.73
N GLN A 153 -0.60 8.36 11.91
CA GLN A 153 -1.73 8.75 12.78
C GLN A 153 -2.21 10.19 12.55
N MET A 154 -1.89 10.80 11.40
CA MET A 154 -2.37 12.15 11.07
C MET A 154 -3.81 12.13 10.56
N PRO A 155 -4.67 13.05 11.04
CA PRO A 155 -5.99 13.31 10.43
C PRO A 155 -5.88 13.61 8.93
N ALA A 156 -6.89 13.20 8.16
CA ALA A 156 -6.93 13.37 6.71
C ALA A 156 -6.72 14.83 6.26
N ASP A 157 -7.24 15.80 7.02
CA ASP A 157 -7.11 17.23 6.73
C ASP A 157 -5.65 17.69 6.79
N LEU A 158 -4.91 17.27 7.83
CA LEU A 158 -3.50 17.58 7.97
C LEU A 158 -2.64 16.83 6.94
N LYS A 159 -3.05 15.63 6.54
CA LYS A 159 -2.41 14.90 5.43
C LYS A 159 -2.57 15.66 4.10
N ARG A 160 -3.77 16.21 3.83
CA ARG A 160 -4.00 17.07 2.65
C ARG A 160 -3.10 18.29 2.66
N GLU A 161 -2.96 18.96 3.81
CA GLU A 161 -2.03 20.09 3.95
C GLU A 161 -0.57 19.68 3.71
N ALA A 162 -0.15 18.52 4.24
CA ALA A 162 1.19 18.00 4.00
C ALA A 162 1.43 17.74 2.51
N TYR A 163 0.53 17.03 1.82
CA TYR A 163 0.62 16.75 0.38
C TYR A 163 0.47 17.97 -0.51
N ALA A 164 -0.12 19.06 -0.01
CA ALA A 164 -0.20 20.34 -0.73
C ALA A 164 1.15 21.07 -0.82
N CYS A 165 2.13 20.70 0.02
CA CYS A 165 3.47 21.29 0.01
C CYS A 165 4.28 20.89 -1.23
N ASP A 166 5.27 21.72 -1.58
CA ASP A 166 6.20 21.47 -2.70
C ASP A 166 7.06 20.23 -2.44
N VAL A 167 7.46 20.01 -1.18
CA VAL A 167 8.24 18.84 -0.73
C VAL A 167 7.52 18.14 0.41
N VAL A 168 7.38 16.82 0.34
CA VAL A 168 6.69 15.99 1.33
C VAL A 168 7.63 14.91 1.83
N TYR A 169 7.86 14.86 3.14
CA TYR A 169 8.56 13.77 3.79
C TYR A 169 7.55 12.77 4.35
N SER A 170 7.75 11.49 4.05
CA SER A 170 6.85 10.42 4.51
C SER A 170 7.61 9.11 4.71
N VAL A 171 6.98 8.19 5.40
CA VAL A 171 7.38 6.78 5.38
C VAL A 171 6.76 6.10 4.16
N HIS A 172 7.51 5.20 3.52
CA HIS A 172 7.08 4.48 2.32
C HIS A 172 5.80 3.65 2.52
N SER A 173 5.62 3.02 3.68
CA SER A 173 4.40 2.29 4.04
C SER A 173 3.18 3.20 4.01
N GLU A 174 3.30 4.38 4.63
CA GLU A 174 2.22 5.34 4.75
C GLU A 174 1.78 5.91 3.39
N LEU A 175 2.74 6.17 2.49
CA LEU A 175 2.44 6.59 1.12
C LEU A 175 1.54 5.58 0.38
N GLY A 176 1.83 4.28 0.55
CA GLY A 176 1.03 3.24 -0.08
C GLY A 176 -0.33 3.07 0.58
N PHE A 177 -0.44 3.23 1.90
CA PHE A 177 -1.74 3.20 2.59
C PHE A 177 -2.62 4.42 2.26
N ASP A 178 -2.03 5.62 2.17
CA ASP A 178 -2.74 6.82 1.72
C ASP A 178 -3.27 6.63 0.29
N TYR A 179 -2.47 6.02 -0.60
CA TYR A 179 -2.93 5.67 -1.95
C TYR A 179 -4.10 4.69 -1.95
N LEU A 180 -4.05 3.63 -1.11
CA LEU A 180 -5.16 2.68 -1.02
C LEU A 180 -6.43 3.35 -0.48
N ARG A 181 -6.32 4.20 0.55
CA ARG A 181 -7.45 4.96 1.12
C ARG A 181 -8.05 5.96 0.13
N ASP A 182 -7.22 6.66 -0.62
CA ASP A 182 -7.69 7.59 -1.65
C ASP A 182 -8.51 6.89 -2.74
N ASN A 183 -8.16 5.65 -3.07
CA ASN A 183 -8.92 4.85 -4.03
C ASN A 183 -10.18 4.21 -3.43
N MET A 184 -10.46 4.44 -2.15
CA MET A 184 -11.70 4.09 -1.45
C MET A 184 -12.54 5.33 -1.07
N ALA A 185 -12.04 6.55 -1.29
CA ALA A 185 -12.75 7.79 -0.97
C ALA A 185 -14.02 7.97 -1.82
N MET A 186 -15.09 8.49 -1.23
CA MET A 186 -16.41 8.63 -1.90
C MET A 186 -16.55 9.97 -2.64
N SER A 187 -15.70 10.93 -2.29
CA SER A 187 -15.60 12.22 -2.95
C SER A 187 -14.15 12.55 -3.30
N LYS A 188 -13.96 13.51 -4.20
CA LYS A 188 -12.61 13.94 -4.62
C LYS A 188 -11.92 14.72 -3.52
N GLU A 189 -12.70 15.45 -2.73
CA GLU A 189 -12.26 16.33 -1.64
C GLU A 189 -11.71 15.54 -0.44
N GLU A 190 -12.15 14.28 -0.29
CA GLU A 190 -11.65 13.34 0.72
C GLU A 190 -10.26 12.78 0.41
N LYS A 191 -9.81 12.82 -0.86
CA LYS A 191 -8.50 12.31 -1.25
C LYS A 191 -7.38 13.16 -0.65
N VAL A 192 -6.35 12.52 -0.11
CA VAL A 192 -5.23 13.20 0.53
C VAL A 192 -4.05 13.44 -0.40
N GLN A 193 -3.79 12.51 -1.33
CA GLN A 193 -2.69 12.61 -2.29
C GLN A 193 -3.06 13.48 -3.47
N ARG A 194 -2.05 14.19 -4.01
CA ARG A 194 -2.21 15.08 -5.15
C ARG A 194 -1.89 14.39 -6.48
N GLY A 195 -0.67 13.88 -6.61
CA GLY A 195 -0.15 13.26 -7.83
C GLY A 195 1.19 12.56 -7.56
N LEU A 196 1.47 11.50 -8.32
CA LEU A 196 2.67 10.68 -8.16
C LEU A 196 3.69 11.04 -9.26
N ASP A 197 4.30 12.22 -9.16
CA ASP A 197 5.24 12.73 -10.17
C ASP A 197 6.67 12.26 -9.93
N TYR A 198 7.30 12.73 -8.85
CA TYR A 198 8.68 12.38 -8.50
C TYR A 198 8.79 11.89 -7.06
N ILE A 199 9.48 10.77 -6.89
CA ILE A 199 9.84 10.22 -5.59
C ILE A 199 11.34 9.95 -5.49
N LEU A 200 11.90 10.32 -4.35
CA LEU A 200 13.25 9.97 -3.92
C LEU A 200 13.14 8.99 -2.75
N LEU A 201 13.63 7.78 -2.96
CA LEU A 201 13.68 6.73 -1.95
C LEU A 201 15.03 6.72 -1.25
N ASP A 202 15.06 7.01 0.05
CA ASP A 202 16.23 6.70 0.88
C ASP A 202 16.26 5.19 1.18
N GLU A 203 17.46 4.64 1.27
CA GLU A 203 17.68 3.19 1.50
C GLU A 203 16.87 2.32 0.50
N VAL A 204 16.90 2.73 -0.77
CA VAL A 204 16.08 2.18 -1.86
C VAL A 204 16.19 0.66 -2.02
N ASP A 205 17.34 0.09 -1.67
CA ASP A 205 17.58 -1.33 -1.71
C ASP A 205 16.72 -2.11 -0.72
N SER A 206 16.41 -1.56 0.44
CA SER A 206 15.50 -2.27 1.35
C SER A 206 14.05 -2.09 1.02
N ILE A 207 13.64 -0.92 0.56
CA ILE A 207 12.26 -0.70 0.16
C ILE A 207 11.94 -1.54 -1.09
N LEU A 208 12.79 -1.48 -2.11
CA LEU A 208 12.50 -2.07 -3.43
C LEU A 208 12.97 -3.52 -3.63
N ILE A 209 13.79 -4.07 -2.72
CA ILE A 209 14.30 -5.45 -2.79
C ILE A 209 13.92 -6.28 -1.56
N ASP A 210 14.16 -5.78 -0.34
CA ASP A 210 13.85 -6.54 0.89
C ASP A 210 12.35 -6.61 1.16
N GLU A 211 11.71 -5.45 1.19
CA GLU A 211 10.29 -5.31 1.52
C GLU A 211 9.37 -5.47 0.31
N ALA A 212 9.95 -5.60 -0.89
CA ALA A 212 9.23 -5.71 -2.15
C ALA A 212 8.11 -6.77 -2.17
N LYS A 213 8.26 -7.84 -1.38
CA LYS A 213 7.30 -8.95 -1.27
C LYS A 213 6.12 -8.65 -0.35
N THR A 214 6.26 -7.70 0.57
CA THR A 214 5.24 -7.42 1.59
C THR A 214 4.13 -6.61 0.95
N PRO A 215 2.91 -7.16 0.79
CA PRO A 215 1.79 -6.39 0.30
C PRO A 215 1.30 -5.44 1.40
N LEU A 216 0.94 -4.22 1.01
CA LEU A 216 0.15 -3.33 1.84
C LEU A 216 -1.31 -3.72 1.69
N ILE A 217 -1.96 -4.03 2.81
CA ILE A 217 -3.33 -4.56 2.85
C ILE A 217 -4.16 -3.70 3.79
N ILE A 218 -5.29 -3.19 3.28
CA ILE A 218 -6.37 -2.67 4.13
C ILE A 218 -7.37 -3.78 4.32
N SER A 219 -7.62 -4.15 5.58
CA SER A 219 -8.59 -5.18 5.94
C SER A 219 -9.83 -4.55 6.57
N GLY A 220 -11.00 -5.14 6.30
CA GLY A 220 -12.27 -4.79 6.90
C GLY A 220 -12.87 -5.98 7.64
N GLY A 221 -13.69 -5.70 8.66
CA GLY A 221 -14.48 -6.73 9.33
C GLY A 221 -15.68 -7.12 8.47
N ASP A 222 -15.90 -8.42 8.30
CA ASP A 222 -17.15 -8.96 7.76
C ASP A 222 -18.15 -9.21 8.91
N GLN A 223 -19.45 -9.17 8.65
CA GLN A 223 -20.48 -9.54 9.65
C GLN A 223 -21.06 -10.93 9.43
N GLU A 224 -20.75 -11.58 8.30
CA GLU A 224 -21.35 -12.88 7.95
C GLU A 224 -20.27 -13.97 7.80
N GLU A 225 -20.63 -15.23 8.05
CA GLU A 225 -19.85 -16.49 7.85
C GLU A 225 -19.31 -17.27 9.07
N SER A 226 -19.71 -16.98 10.31
CA SER A 226 -19.28 -17.79 11.48
C SER A 226 -19.76 -19.26 11.45
N SER A 227 -20.83 -19.56 10.71
CA SER A 227 -21.46 -20.90 10.72
C SER A 227 -20.66 -21.98 10.00
N MET A 228 -19.87 -21.63 8.97
CA MET A 228 -19.15 -22.61 8.15
C MET A 228 -17.94 -23.21 8.85
N TYR A 229 -17.28 -22.45 9.73
CA TYR A 229 -16.21 -22.96 10.58
C TYR A 229 -16.71 -24.04 11.53
N ASN A 230 -17.91 -23.87 12.07
CA ASN A 230 -18.54 -24.90 12.89
C ASN A 230 -18.82 -26.19 12.09
N ILE A 231 -19.25 -26.07 10.83
CA ILE A 231 -19.50 -27.24 9.98
C ILE A 231 -18.18 -27.97 9.66
N ALA A 232 -17.12 -27.24 9.35
CA ALA A 232 -15.80 -27.80 9.10
C ALA A 232 -15.21 -28.48 10.36
N ASP A 233 -15.35 -27.86 11.53
CA ASP A 233 -14.97 -28.43 12.82
C ASP A 233 -15.71 -29.75 13.10
N LEU A 234 -17.04 -29.77 12.90
CA LEU A 234 -17.86 -30.97 13.07
C LEU A 234 -17.39 -32.11 12.16
N PHE A 235 -17.08 -31.82 10.90
CA PHE A 235 -16.55 -32.81 9.98
C PHE A 235 -15.20 -33.36 10.46
N VAL A 236 -14.25 -32.49 10.83
CA VAL A 236 -12.90 -32.89 11.28
C VAL A 236 -12.96 -33.77 12.52
N ARG A 237 -13.91 -33.55 13.43
CA ARG A 237 -14.14 -34.42 14.60
C ARG A 237 -14.58 -35.84 14.24
N THR A 238 -15.14 -36.06 13.04
CA THR A 238 -15.49 -37.41 12.57
C THR A 238 -14.29 -38.20 12.04
N LEU A 239 -13.15 -37.55 11.80
CA LEU A 239 -11.99 -38.15 11.14
C LEU A 239 -11.15 -39.00 12.09
N ASN A 240 -10.70 -40.15 11.59
CA ASN A 240 -9.83 -41.10 12.25
C ASN A 240 -8.38 -40.92 11.80
N SER A 241 -7.44 -41.61 12.45
CA SER A 241 -6.00 -41.54 12.13
C SER A 241 -5.63 -41.91 10.69
N ASN A 242 -6.46 -42.70 10.00
CA ASN A 242 -6.23 -43.11 8.61
C ASN A 242 -6.73 -42.07 7.59
N ASP A 243 -7.56 -41.11 8.03
CA ASP A 243 -8.20 -40.13 7.16
C ASP A 243 -7.29 -38.91 6.87
N TYR A 244 -6.15 -38.78 7.56
CA TYR A 244 -5.22 -37.66 7.39
C TYR A 244 -3.76 -38.06 7.61
N PHE A 245 -2.85 -37.27 7.04
CA PHE A 245 -1.41 -37.38 7.18
C PHE A 245 -0.83 -36.07 7.70
N ILE A 246 0.09 -36.14 8.67
CA ILE A 246 0.82 -34.99 9.22
C ILE A 246 2.27 -35.11 8.79
N ASP A 247 2.80 -34.08 8.16
CA ASP A 247 4.23 -33.91 7.92
C ASP A 247 4.85 -33.27 9.18
N GLU A 248 5.70 -34.01 9.88
CA GLU A 248 6.33 -33.54 11.13
C GLU A 248 7.37 -32.44 10.93
N GLU A 249 8.02 -32.37 9.75
CA GLU A 249 9.01 -31.33 9.47
C GLU A 249 8.35 -29.98 9.20
N THR A 250 7.31 -29.98 8.36
CA THR A 250 6.62 -28.74 7.97
C THR A 250 5.42 -28.41 8.86
N LYS A 251 5.03 -29.34 9.75
CA LYS A 251 3.78 -29.30 10.53
C LYS A 251 2.53 -29.12 9.66
N SER A 252 2.58 -29.54 8.39
CA SER A 252 1.46 -29.48 7.46
C SER A 252 0.56 -30.70 7.63
N VAL A 253 -0.76 -30.54 7.43
CA VAL A 253 -1.72 -31.63 7.53
C VAL A 253 -2.52 -31.77 6.24
N TYR A 254 -2.63 -33.00 5.74
CA TYR A 254 -3.32 -33.32 4.49
C TYR A 254 -4.37 -34.41 4.74
N LEU A 255 -5.47 -34.39 3.97
CA LEU A 255 -6.40 -35.51 3.93
C LEU A 255 -5.79 -36.64 3.08
N THR A 256 -5.98 -37.88 3.51
CA THR A 256 -5.68 -39.06 2.69
C THR A 256 -6.82 -39.33 1.70
N ASP A 257 -6.64 -40.28 0.78
CA ASP A 257 -7.70 -40.70 -0.14
C ASP A 257 -8.99 -41.13 0.61
N GLU A 258 -8.84 -41.84 1.73
CA GLU A 258 -9.96 -42.22 2.59
C GLU A 258 -10.67 -41.00 3.20
N GLY A 259 -9.90 -40.02 3.67
CA GLY A 259 -10.43 -38.75 4.19
C GLY A 259 -11.15 -37.93 3.13
N ILE A 260 -10.66 -37.94 1.88
CA ILE A 260 -11.29 -37.26 0.74
C ILE A 260 -12.62 -37.93 0.37
N GLU A 261 -12.67 -39.27 0.32
CA GLU A 261 -13.93 -39.99 0.09
C GLU A 261 -14.98 -39.69 1.17
N LYS A 262 -14.53 -39.63 2.43
CA LYS A 262 -15.39 -39.32 3.58
C LYS A 262 -15.90 -37.88 3.52
N ALA A 263 -15.06 -36.92 3.12
CA ALA A 263 -15.46 -35.55 2.87
C ALA A 263 -16.51 -35.46 1.75
N ASN A 264 -16.28 -36.13 0.62
CA ASN A 264 -17.24 -36.16 -0.50
C ASN A 264 -18.61 -36.71 -0.06
N LYS A 265 -18.62 -37.76 0.77
CA LYS A 265 -19.87 -38.32 1.32
C LYS A 265 -20.55 -37.39 2.32
N TYR A 266 -19.79 -36.79 3.23
CA TYR A 266 -20.33 -35.92 4.28
C TYR A 266 -20.98 -34.66 3.72
N PHE A 267 -20.33 -34.02 2.74
CA PHE A 267 -20.80 -32.78 2.11
C PHE A 267 -21.60 -33.00 0.81
N ASN A 268 -21.78 -34.25 0.39
CA ASN A 268 -22.46 -34.64 -0.84
C ASN A 268 -21.84 -34.00 -2.12
N PHE A 269 -20.51 -33.98 -2.19
CA PHE A 269 -19.76 -33.50 -3.35
C PHE A 269 -19.42 -34.61 -4.33
N LYS A 270 -19.36 -34.27 -5.62
CA LYS A 270 -18.79 -35.16 -6.65
C LYS A 270 -17.27 -35.27 -6.52
N ASN A 271 -16.62 -34.14 -6.28
CA ASN A 271 -15.18 -34.06 -6.03
C ASN A 271 -14.88 -32.87 -5.11
N LEU A 272 -14.19 -33.14 -4.02
CA LEU A 272 -13.81 -32.17 -3.00
C LEU A 272 -12.95 -31.04 -3.58
N TYR A 273 -12.08 -31.35 -4.55
CA TYR A 273 -11.12 -30.39 -5.12
C TYR A 273 -11.66 -29.63 -6.35
N ASP A 274 -12.96 -29.68 -6.61
CA ASP A 274 -13.56 -28.80 -7.60
C ASP A 274 -13.44 -27.33 -7.14
N LEU A 275 -13.25 -26.41 -8.09
CA LEU A 275 -12.99 -24.98 -7.80
C LEU A 275 -14.09 -24.35 -6.91
N GLU A 276 -15.33 -24.82 -7.07
CA GLU A 276 -16.51 -24.36 -6.31
C GLU A 276 -16.41 -24.71 -4.80
N ASN A 277 -15.67 -25.76 -4.46
CA ASN A 277 -15.53 -26.26 -3.08
C ASN A 277 -14.26 -25.76 -2.38
N SER A 278 -13.41 -24.99 -3.07
CA SER A 278 -12.09 -24.56 -2.60
C SER A 278 -12.11 -23.90 -1.21
N GLU A 279 -13.15 -23.14 -0.88
CA GLU A 279 -13.28 -22.45 0.40
C GLU A 279 -13.54 -23.40 1.57
N LEU A 280 -14.44 -24.36 1.36
CA LEU A 280 -14.70 -25.37 2.37
C LEU A 280 -13.48 -26.29 2.55
N VAL A 281 -12.77 -26.62 1.48
CA VAL A 281 -11.50 -27.37 1.57
C VAL A 281 -10.48 -26.63 2.43
N HIS A 282 -10.30 -25.32 2.19
CA HIS A 282 -9.41 -24.48 3.00
C HIS A 282 -9.82 -24.48 4.49
N ARG A 283 -11.11 -24.33 4.78
CA ARG A 283 -11.65 -24.39 6.15
C ARG A 283 -11.48 -25.75 6.81
N ILE A 284 -11.66 -26.85 6.07
CA ILE A 284 -11.40 -28.22 6.54
C ILE A 284 -9.92 -28.39 6.86
N GLN A 285 -9.02 -27.92 5.99
CA GLN A 285 -7.56 -27.98 6.23
C GLN A 285 -7.16 -27.18 7.47
N ASN A 286 -7.68 -25.97 7.65
CA ASN A 286 -7.44 -25.16 8.85
C ASN A 286 -8.01 -25.80 10.11
N SER A 287 -9.22 -26.35 10.04
CA SER A 287 -9.83 -27.09 11.16
C SER A 287 -8.99 -28.32 11.51
N LEU A 288 -8.51 -29.04 10.51
CA LEU A 288 -7.64 -30.20 10.70
C LEU A 288 -6.30 -29.79 11.35
N ARG A 289 -5.70 -28.69 10.90
CA ARG A 289 -4.50 -28.11 11.52
C ARG A 289 -4.75 -27.67 12.96
N ALA A 290 -5.87 -26.99 13.23
CA ALA A 290 -6.26 -26.56 14.58
C ALA A 290 -6.42 -27.75 15.54
N HIS A 291 -6.96 -28.88 15.07
CA HIS A 291 -7.13 -30.10 15.87
C HIS A 291 -5.85 -30.90 16.06
N LYS A 292 -5.02 -31.03 15.01
CA LYS A 292 -3.92 -32.00 14.97
C LYS A 292 -2.54 -31.39 15.26
N VAL A 293 -2.35 -30.12 14.94
CA VAL A 293 -1.06 -29.42 15.08
C VAL A 293 -1.10 -28.45 16.24
N MET A 294 -2.15 -27.64 16.34
CA MET A 294 -2.25 -26.56 17.33
C MET A 294 -2.73 -27.10 18.69
N LYS A 295 -1.87 -27.06 19.71
CA LYS A 295 -2.17 -27.55 21.06
C LYS A 295 -2.45 -26.38 22.00
N LEU A 296 -3.46 -26.57 22.85
CA LEU A 296 -3.77 -25.70 23.97
C LEU A 296 -2.59 -25.69 24.94
N ASP A 297 -2.30 -24.52 25.52
CA ASP A 297 -1.19 -24.25 26.46
C ASP A 297 0.22 -24.39 25.86
N VAL A 298 0.34 -24.55 24.53
CA VAL A 298 1.63 -24.60 23.82
C VAL A 298 1.68 -23.53 22.74
N GLU A 299 0.79 -23.59 21.75
CA GLU A 299 0.74 -22.61 20.68
C GLU A 299 -0.23 -21.44 20.99
N TYR A 300 -1.25 -21.69 21.81
CA TYR A 300 -2.24 -20.69 22.23
C TYR A 300 -2.87 -21.04 23.58
N ILE A 301 -3.53 -20.07 24.19
CA ILE A 301 -4.35 -20.23 25.40
C ILE A 301 -5.75 -19.66 25.18
N VAL A 302 -6.70 -20.09 26.01
CA VAL A 302 -8.06 -19.55 26.07
C VAL A 302 -8.18 -18.66 27.32
N ARG A 303 -8.45 -17.37 27.15
CA ARG A 303 -8.61 -16.42 28.25
C ARG A 303 -9.74 -15.43 27.93
N ASN A 304 -10.64 -15.22 28.89
CA ASN A 304 -11.80 -14.31 28.74
C ASN A 304 -12.65 -14.58 27.49
N ASP A 305 -12.93 -15.86 27.18
CA ASP A 305 -13.60 -16.27 25.94
C ASP A 305 -12.91 -15.70 24.67
N LYS A 306 -11.57 -15.64 24.68
CA LYS A 306 -10.75 -15.29 23.51
C LYS A 306 -9.52 -16.21 23.41
N ILE A 307 -9.05 -16.40 22.19
CA ILE A 307 -7.82 -17.13 21.89
C ILE A 307 -6.65 -16.14 21.88
N GLU A 308 -5.70 -16.31 22.79
CA GLU A 308 -4.46 -15.54 22.83
C GLU A 308 -3.27 -16.42 22.44
N LEU A 309 -2.37 -15.88 21.62
CA LEU A 309 -1.22 -16.63 21.13
C LEU A 309 -0.12 -16.72 22.17
N VAL A 310 0.56 -17.87 22.21
CA VAL A 310 1.74 -18.05 23.05
C VAL A 310 2.97 -18.06 22.15
N ASP A 311 3.95 -17.24 22.50
CA ASP A 311 5.27 -17.31 21.89
C ASP A 311 5.94 -18.65 22.24
N SER A 312 6.21 -19.46 21.23
CA SER A 312 6.79 -20.80 21.37
C SER A 312 8.17 -20.81 22.04
N PHE A 313 8.87 -19.68 22.05
CA PHE A 313 10.22 -19.57 22.62
C PHE A 313 10.20 -18.97 24.03
N THR A 314 9.39 -17.93 24.25
CA THR A 314 9.40 -17.19 25.52
C THR A 314 8.29 -17.59 26.47
N GLY A 315 7.27 -18.31 26.00
CA GLY A 315 6.05 -18.63 26.76
C GLY A 315 5.19 -17.41 27.08
N ARG A 316 5.50 -16.24 26.50
CA ARG A 316 4.74 -15.01 26.72
C ARG A 316 3.48 -14.97 25.87
N ILE A 317 2.44 -14.36 26.42
CA ILE A 317 1.18 -14.10 25.73
C ILE A 317 1.37 -12.92 24.78
N MET A 318 1.00 -13.08 23.51
CA MET A 318 1.06 -12.05 22.48
C MET A 318 -0.30 -11.37 22.29
N GLU A 319 -0.60 -10.38 23.13
CA GLU A 319 -1.85 -9.61 23.05
C GLU A 319 -1.99 -8.88 21.70
N GLY A 320 -3.21 -8.89 21.13
CA GLY A 320 -3.53 -8.23 19.87
C GLY A 320 -3.03 -8.94 18.60
N ARG A 321 -2.43 -10.12 18.71
CA ARG A 321 -2.06 -10.95 17.56
C ARG A 321 -3.06 -12.09 17.35
N ALA A 322 -3.34 -12.39 16.09
CA ALA A 322 -4.20 -13.50 15.67
C ALA A 322 -3.52 -14.30 14.55
N TYR A 323 -3.82 -15.60 14.45
CA TYR A 323 -3.38 -16.38 13.30
C TYR A 323 -4.13 -15.96 12.02
N SER A 324 -3.41 -15.88 10.91
CA SER A 324 -3.96 -15.49 9.61
C SER A 324 -4.68 -16.65 8.90
N GLU A 325 -5.33 -16.31 7.78
CA GLU A 325 -5.95 -17.25 6.82
C GLU A 325 -7.05 -18.15 7.39
N GLY A 326 -7.75 -17.73 8.43
CA GLY A 326 -8.85 -18.51 9.01
C GLY A 326 -8.42 -19.52 10.07
N LEU A 327 -7.13 -19.62 10.38
CA LEU A 327 -6.65 -20.54 11.42
C LEU A 327 -7.08 -20.10 12.82
N GLN A 328 -7.11 -18.79 13.10
CA GLN A 328 -7.64 -18.25 14.36
C GLN A 328 -9.11 -18.67 14.55
N GLN A 329 -9.92 -18.50 13.51
CA GLN A 329 -11.33 -18.86 13.48
C GLN A 329 -11.54 -20.37 13.64
N ALA A 330 -10.69 -21.18 13.02
CA ALA A 330 -10.72 -22.64 13.19
C ALA A 330 -10.37 -23.06 14.63
N ILE A 331 -9.44 -22.38 15.30
CA ILE A 331 -9.13 -22.61 16.72
C ILE A 331 -10.28 -22.16 17.62
N GLN A 332 -10.89 -20.99 17.33
CA GLN A 332 -12.09 -20.51 18.04
C GLN A 332 -13.24 -21.53 17.93
N ALA A 333 -13.48 -22.08 16.73
CA ALA A 333 -14.48 -23.14 16.51
C ALA A 333 -14.15 -24.43 17.28
N LYS A 334 -12.87 -24.85 17.28
CA LYS A 334 -12.41 -26.03 18.03
C LYS A 334 -12.67 -25.91 19.52
N GLU A 335 -12.34 -24.76 20.11
CA GLU A 335 -12.47 -24.49 21.55
C GLU A 335 -13.85 -23.97 21.95
N ARG A 336 -14.77 -23.81 20.98
CA ARG A 336 -16.15 -23.31 21.16
C ARG A 336 -16.21 -21.90 21.76
N VAL A 337 -15.25 -21.07 21.36
CA VAL A 337 -15.17 -19.64 21.68
C VAL A 337 -15.94 -18.85 20.62
N GLU A 338 -16.32 -17.61 20.91
CA GLU A 338 -16.89 -16.71 19.91
C GLU A 338 -15.94 -16.60 18.71
N ILE A 339 -16.47 -16.96 17.52
CA ILE A 339 -15.70 -16.91 16.28
C ILE A 339 -15.72 -15.47 15.79
N GLU A 340 -14.56 -14.82 15.84
CA GLU A 340 -14.39 -13.50 15.26
C GLU A 340 -14.48 -13.61 13.74
N SER A 341 -15.18 -12.67 13.09
CA SER A 341 -15.30 -12.67 11.64
C SER A 341 -13.93 -12.63 10.97
N GLU A 342 -13.80 -13.32 9.84
CA GLU A 342 -12.60 -13.20 9.03
C GLU A 342 -12.44 -11.75 8.55
N THR A 343 -11.21 -11.26 8.61
CA THR A 343 -10.87 -9.97 8.00
C THR A 343 -10.83 -10.14 6.49
N LYS A 344 -11.72 -9.48 5.76
CA LYS A 344 -11.68 -9.42 4.29
C LYS A 344 -10.67 -8.38 3.83
N THR A 345 -9.93 -8.69 2.78
CA THR A 345 -9.05 -7.70 2.15
C THR A 345 -9.89 -6.73 1.33
N LEU A 346 -9.90 -5.46 1.72
CA LEU A 346 -10.62 -4.40 1.01
C LEU A 346 -9.78 -3.83 -0.14
N ALA A 347 -8.49 -3.63 0.12
CA ALA A 347 -7.56 -3.07 -0.86
C ALA A 347 -6.15 -3.64 -0.64
N THR A 348 -5.41 -3.84 -1.74
CA THR A 348 -4.06 -4.39 -1.67
C THR A 348 -3.15 -3.87 -2.79
N ILE A 349 -1.89 -3.60 -2.44
CA ILE A 349 -0.82 -3.27 -3.39
C ILE A 349 0.55 -3.64 -2.83
N THR A 350 1.42 -4.24 -3.62
CA THR A 350 2.85 -4.40 -3.28
C THR A 350 3.63 -3.11 -3.49
N TYR A 351 4.72 -2.90 -2.74
CA TYR A 351 5.64 -1.78 -2.98
C TYR A 351 6.14 -1.70 -4.43
N GLN A 352 6.49 -2.84 -5.03
CA GLN A 352 6.92 -2.91 -6.43
C GLN A 352 5.95 -2.19 -7.36
N ASN A 353 4.68 -2.56 -7.29
CA ASN A 353 3.65 -1.98 -8.15
C ASN A 353 3.26 -0.56 -7.74
N PHE A 354 3.28 -0.22 -6.46
CA PHE A 354 3.00 1.13 -5.98
C PHE A 354 4.04 2.14 -6.51
N PHE A 355 5.33 1.86 -6.36
CA PHE A 355 6.37 2.79 -6.78
C PHE A 355 6.49 2.92 -8.31
N ARG A 356 6.03 1.92 -9.07
CA ARG A 356 5.92 2.00 -10.54
C ARG A 356 4.84 2.97 -11.03
N LEU A 357 3.95 3.43 -10.17
CA LEU A 357 2.95 4.46 -10.52
C LEU A 357 3.57 5.85 -10.65
N PHE A 358 4.75 6.09 -10.07
CA PHE A 358 5.43 7.37 -10.18
C PHE A 358 5.97 7.61 -11.58
N LYS A 359 5.83 8.84 -12.10
CA LYS A 359 6.41 9.21 -13.41
C LYS A 359 7.94 9.13 -13.41
N LYS A 360 8.56 9.46 -12.28
CA LYS A 360 10.01 9.42 -12.08
C LYS A 360 10.33 8.90 -10.69
N ILE A 361 11.13 7.85 -10.64
CA ILE A 361 11.61 7.24 -9.40
C ILE A 361 13.13 7.36 -9.36
N SER A 362 13.66 7.69 -8.18
CA SER A 362 15.09 7.70 -7.91
C SER A 362 15.34 7.17 -6.51
N GLY A 363 16.57 6.74 -6.24
CA GLY A 363 16.89 6.24 -4.92
C GLY A 363 18.36 6.30 -4.57
N MET A 364 18.64 6.38 -3.28
CA MET A 364 20.00 6.39 -2.76
C MET A 364 20.20 5.24 -1.78
N THR A 365 21.39 4.65 -1.81
CA THR A 365 21.75 3.57 -0.87
C THR A 365 23.27 3.39 -0.82
N GLY A 366 23.78 2.68 0.20
CA GLY A 366 25.19 2.31 0.28
C GLY A 366 25.58 1.09 -0.54
N THR A 367 24.59 0.31 -0.97
CA THR A 367 24.81 -1.05 -1.46
C THR A 367 23.68 -1.48 -2.41
N ALA A 368 23.79 -1.21 -3.71
CA ALA A 368 22.78 -1.65 -4.70
C ALA A 368 23.37 -2.35 -5.92
N LYS A 369 24.68 -2.21 -6.18
CA LYS A 369 25.28 -2.65 -7.44
C LYS A 369 25.17 -4.15 -7.68
N THR A 370 25.06 -4.95 -6.62
CA THR A 370 24.86 -6.41 -6.74
C THR A 370 23.52 -6.76 -7.37
N GLU A 371 22.48 -5.98 -7.09
CA GLU A 371 21.11 -6.20 -7.55
C GLU A 371 20.72 -5.26 -8.72
N GLU A 372 21.70 -4.67 -9.41
CA GLU A 372 21.43 -3.72 -10.50
C GLU A 372 20.49 -4.31 -11.57
N LYS A 373 20.64 -5.61 -11.85
CA LYS A 373 19.76 -6.28 -12.81
C LYS A 373 18.29 -6.25 -12.36
N GLU A 374 18.03 -6.45 -11.07
CA GLU A 374 16.66 -6.39 -10.52
C GLU A 374 16.09 -4.97 -10.60
N PHE A 375 16.89 -3.95 -10.30
CA PHE A 375 16.49 -2.55 -10.46
C PHE A 375 16.14 -2.17 -11.91
N ILE A 376 16.92 -2.66 -12.88
CA ILE A 376 16.65 -2.43 -14.30
C ILE A 376 15.41 -3.19 -14.75
N ASP A 377 15.31 -4.48 -14.43
CA ASP A 377 14.23 -5.35 -14.91
C ASP A 377 12.85 -4.93 -14.38
N ILE A 378 12.78 -4.42 -13.14
CA ILE A 378 11.50 -4.09 -12.47
C ILE A 378 11.16 -2.60 -12.55
N TYR A 379 12.14 -1.72 -12.31
CA TYR A 379 11.92 -0.28 -12.14
C TYR A 379 12.59 0.57 -13.23
N ASN A 380 13.30 -0.05 -14.18
CA ASN A 380 14.08 0.65 -15.21
C ASN A 380 15.12 1.63 -14.64
N MET A 381 15.71 1.29 -13.49
CA MET A 381 16.70 2.13 -12.79
C MET A 381 18.10 1.50 -12.90
N ARG A 382 19.11 2.29 -13.32
CA ARG A 382 20.51 1.86 -13.28
C ARG A 382 21.16 2.20 -11.94
N VAL A 383 22.13 1.38 -11.51
CA VAL A 383 22.88 1.63 -10.28
C VAL A 383 24.24 2.20 -10.59
N ASN A 384 24.45 3.45 -10.17
CA ASN A 384 25.69 4.19 -10.39
C ASN A 384 26.47 4.31 -9.08
N VAL A 385 27.68 3.73 -9.04
CA VAL A 385 28.57 3.83 -7.89
C VAL A 385 29.23 5.19 -7.88
N VAL A 386 28.87 6.01 -6.90
CA VAL A 386 29.46 7.32 -6.70
C VAL A 386 30.82 7.14 -5.99
N PRO A 387 31.89 7.80 -6.45
CA PRO A 387 33.18 7.79 -5.74
C PRO A 387 33.05 8.31 -4.30
N THR A 388 33.88 7.81 -3.39
CA THR A 388 33.95 8.38 -2.03
C THR A 388 34.71 9.70 -2.04
N ASN A 389 34.33 10.63 -1.17
CA ASN A 389 35.01 11.93 -1.04
C ASN A 389 36.49 11.76 -0.64
N LYS A 390 36.76 10.81 0.25
CA LYS A 390 38.11 10.40 0.67
C LYS A 390 38.31 8.90 0.42
N PRO A 391 39.54 8.44 0.14
CA PRO A 391 39.83 7.02 -0.02
C PRO A 391 39.49 6.23 1.25
N VAL A 392 38.85 5.06 1.09
CA VAL A 392 38.58 4.15 2.20
C VAL A 392 39.88 3.45 2.60
N ILE A 393 40.32 3.65 3.84
CA ILE A 393 41.53 3.02 4.42
C ILE A 393 41.21 1.91 5.42
N ARG A 394 39.93 1.53 5.54
CA ARG A 394 39.45 0.44 6.39
C ARG A 394 40.11 -0.88 6.02
N ILE A 395 40.45 -1.68 7.04
CA ILE A 395 40.99 -3.02 6.87
C ILE A 395 39.86 -4.04 7.05
N ASP A 396 39.47 -4.67 5.94
CA ASP A 396 38.53 -5.80 5.94
C ASP A 396 39.33 -7.10 6.11
N ASP A 397 39.38 -7.64 7.32
CA ASP A 397 40.07 -8.90 7.64
C ASP A 397 39.31 -10.10 7.04
N GLN A 398 40.00 -11.23 6.89
CA GLN A 398 39.38 -12.42 6.34
C GLN A 398 38.41 -13.05 7.33
N ASP A 399 37.31 -13.58 6.79
CA ASP A 399 36.33 -14.36 7.55
C ASP A 399 37.00 -15.59 8.22
N GLU A 400 36.70 -15.83 9.49
CA GLU A 400 37.06 -17.05 10.23
C GLU A 400 35.85 -17.98 10.30
N ILE A 401 36.08 -19.28 10.09
CA ILE A 401 35.01 -20.28 10.00
C ILE A 401 35.30 -21.38 11.03
N TYR A 402 34.31 -21.73 11.83
CA TYR A 402 34.41 -22.72 12.91
C TYR A 402 33.49 -23.92 12.63
N VAL A 403 33.81 -25.06 13.24
CA VAL A 403 33.02 -26.30 13.05
C VAL A 403 31.65 -26.21 13.75
N ASP A 404 31.61 -25.64 14.95
CA ASP A 404 30.41 -25.53 15.78
C ASP A 404 30.14 -24.08 16.25
N MET A 405 28.89 -23.80 16.67
CA MET A 405 28.51 -22.46 17.15
C MET A 405 29.24 -22.05 18.43
N HIS A 406 29.47 -22.96 19.36
CA HIS A 406 30.07 -22.63 20.65
C HIS A 406 31.54 -22.19 20.49
N SER A 407 32.30 -22.85 19.61
CA SER A 407 33.65 -22.43 19.22
C SER A 407 33.66 -21.04 18.57
N LYS A 408 32.68 -20.75 17.69
CA LYS A 408 32.47 -19.41 17.11
C LYS A 408 32.25 -18.35 18.21
N TRP A 409 31.32 -18.58 19.14
CA TRP A 409 31.00 -17.60 20.20
C TRP A 409 32.18 -17.33 21.14
N LYS A 410 32.96 -18.36 21.48
CA LYS A 410 34.21 -18.18 22.24
C LYS A 410 35.23 -17.33 21.50
N ALA A 411 35.38 -17.56 20.19
CA ALA A 411 36.31 -16.78 19.37
C ALA A 411 35.88 -15.31 19.26
N VAL A 412 34.59 -15.04 19.01
CA VAL A 412 34.02 -13.68 19.00
C VAL A 412 34.28 -12.99 20.34
N THR A 413 33.97 -13.65 21.45
CA THR A 413 34.15 -13.09 22.81
C THR A 413 35.61 -12.76 23.11
N LYS A 414 36.53 -13.65 22.73
CA LYS A 414 37.98 -13.43 22.88
C LYS A 414 38.46 -12.23 22.06
N GLU A 415 37.96 -12.08 20.85
CA GLU A 415 38.30 -10.95 19.98
C GLU A 415 37.74 -9.63 20.52
N VAL A 416 36.49 -9.64 21.00
CA VAL A 416 35.86 -8.49 21.65
C VAL A 416 36.66 -8.05 22.88
N LYS A 417 37.06 -8.99 23.74
CA LYS A 417 37.89 -8.72 24.92
C LYS A 417 39.21 -8.04 24.55
N ARG A 418 39.90 -8.56 23.54
CA ARG A 418 41.18 -8.00 23.04
C ARG A 418 41.04 -6.55 22.56
N ALA A 419 39.96 -6.23 21.85
CA ALA A 419 39.71 -4.88 21.35
C ALA A 419 39.21 -3.94 22.46
N TYR A 420 38.39 -4.45 23.39
CA TYR A 420 37.88 -3.72 24.54
C TYR A 420 39.01 -3.31 25.51
N GLU A 421 39.98 -4.19 25.78
CA GLU A 421 41.16 -3.88 26.59
C GLU A 421 42.01 -2.73 26.02
N ARG A 422 41.95 -2.52 24.70
CA ARG A 422 42.59 -1.39 23.99
C ARG A 422 41.71 -0.15 23.92
N LYS A 423 40.52 -0.17 24.54
CA LYS A 423 39.49 0.88 24.46
C LYS A 423 39.07 1.21 23.02
N GLN A 424 39.14 0.23 22.12
CA GLN A 424 38.63 0.38 20.76
C GLN A 424 37.11 0.17 20.76
N PRO A 425 36.29 1.05 20.12
CA PRO A 425 34.85 0.81 20.02
C PRO A 425 34.54 -0.38 19.11
N ILE A 426 33.52 -1.14 19.50
CA ILE A 426 33.12 -2.39 18.84
C ILE A 426 31.63 -2.35 18.54
N LEU A 427 31.28 -2.64 17.28
CA LEU A 427 29.92 -2.89 16.83
C LEU A 427 29.82 -4.35 16.37
N ILE A 428 28.93 -5.12 17.00
CA ILE A 428 28.73 -6.53 16.69
C ILE A 428 27.37 -6.68 16.01
N GLY A 429 27.38 -7.09 14.74
CA GLY A 429 26.18 -7.38 13.96
C GLY A 429 25.78 -8.84 14.11
N THR A 430 24.58 -9.08 14.63
CA THR A 430 23.91 -10.38 14.65
C THR A 430 22.73 -10.37 13.68
N ALA A 431 22.29 -11.54 13.21
CA ALA A 431 21.12 -11.59 12.35
C ALA A 431 19.82 -11.79 13.12
N GLN A 432 19.84 -12.65 14.14
CA GLN A 432 18.68 -12.93 14.96
C GLN A 432 18.81 -12.27 16.35
N VAL A 433 17.68 -12.08 17.03
CA VAL A 433 17.64 -11.52 18.39
C VAL A 433 18.18 -12.54 19.39
N GLU A 434 17.91 -13.82 19.14
CA GLU A 434 18.37 -14.97 19.91
C GLU A 434 19.90 -15.02 19.94
N ASP A 435 20.57 -14.78 18.80
CA ASP A 435 22.03 -14.68 18.72
C ASP A 435 22.59 -13.51 19.55
N SER A 436 21.85 -12.39 19.61
CA SER A 436 22.22 -11.26 20.45
C SER A 436 22.16 -11.62 21.94
N GLU A 437 21.15 -12.38 22.36
CA GLU A 437 21.02 -12.84 23.75
C GLU A 437 22.07 -13.89 24.12
N VAL A 438 22.35 -14.84 23.23
CA VAL A 438 23.44 -15.80 23.44
C VAL A 438 24.76 -15.07 23.62
N LEU A 439 25.10 -14.13 22.72
CA LEU A 439 26.34 -13.36 22.84
C LEU A 439 26.35 -12.48 24.09
N HIS A 440 25.21 -11.92 24.50
CA HIS A 440 25.08 -11.16 25.74
C HIS A 440 25.54 -11.97 26.95
N GLU A 441 25.13 -13.23 27.07
CA GLU A 441 25.56 -14.12 28.16
C GLU A 441 27.08 -14.36 28.15
N TYR A 442 27.68 -14.61 26.98
CA TYR A 442 29.14 -14.79 26.88
C TYR A 442 29.91 -13.54 27.30
N LEU A 443 29.47 -12.35 26.88
CA LEU A 443 30.12 -11.08 27.26
C LEU A 443 29.94 -10.76 28.75
N LEU A 444 28.76 -11.07 29.31
CA LEU A 444 28.48 -10.88 30.73
C LEU A 444 29.38 -11.75 31.60
N ASN A 445 29.57 -13.01 31.22
CA ASN A 445 30.46 -13.96 31.91
C ASN A 445 31.94 -13.50 31.91
N GLU A 446 32.37 -12.78 30.88
CA GLU A 446 33.71 -12.18 30.80
C GLU A 446 33.80 -10.78 31.43
N GLY A 447 32.69 -10.26 31.98
CA GLY A 447 32.63 -8.96 32.66
C GLY A 447 32.77 -7.75 31.73
N ILE A 448 32.38 -7.88 30.45
CA ILE A 448 32.49 -6.82 29.44
C ILE A 448 31.19 -6.00 29.40
N PRO A 449 31.19 -4.72 29.78
CA PRO A 449 30.02 -3.85 29.67
C PRO A 449 29.63 -3.65 28.20
N HIS A 450 28.37 -3.86 27.87
CA HIS A 450 27.88 -3.75 26.50
C HIS A 450 26.38 -3.39 26.46
N THR A 451 25.93 -2.91 25.30
CA THR A 451 24.54 -2.55 25.03
C THR A 451 23.97 -3.43 23.92
N VAL A 452 22.71 -3.85 24.04
CA VAL A 452 22.03 -4.70 23.06
C VAL A 452 20.87 -3.94 22.40
N LEU A 453 20.76 -4.02 21.07
CA LEU A 453 19.74 -3.35 20.27
C LEU A 453 18.96 -4.34 19.42
N ASN A 454 17.65 -4.44 19.68
CA ASN A 454 16.77 -5.47 19.15
C ASN A 454 15.66 -4.95 18.20
N ALA A 455 15.78 -3.73 17.66
CA ALA A 455 14.83 -3.13 16.72
C ALA A 455 13.38 -3.03 17.25
N LYS A 456 13.21 -2.62 18.52
CA LYS A 456 11.89 -2.43 19.15
C LYS A 456 11.54 -0.96 19.40
N GLN A 457 12.52 -0.06 19.52
CA GLN A 457 12.28 1.35 19.84
C GLN A 457 13.24 2.28 19.08
N ASP A 458 12.79 2.78 17.92
CA ASP A 458 13.63 3.50 16.94
C ASP A 458 14.35 4.75 17.48
N ALA A 459 13.65 5.59 18.27
CA ALA A 459 14.23 6.85 18.75
C ALA A 459 15.35 6.65 19.78
N SER A 460 15.12 5.79 20.78
CA SER A 460 16.14 5.43 21.77
C SER A 460 17.31 4.67 21.13
N GLU A 461 17.04 3.87 20.11
CA GLU A 461 18.08 3.12 19.39
C GLU A 461 19.02 4.04 18.61
N ALA A 462 18.49 5.08 17.97
CA ALA A 462 19.31 6.06 17.27
C ALA A 462 20.29 6.76 18.23
N ASP A 463 19.82 7.17 19.42
CA ASP A 463 20.66 7.79 20.44
C ASP A 463 21.75 6.84 20.94
N ILE A 464 21.43 5.57 21.18
CA ILE A 464 22.39 4.56 21.61
C ILE A 464 23.44 4.31 20.52
N ILE A 465 23.03 4.11 19.27
CA ILE A 465 23.97 3.85 18.16
C ILE A 465 24.87 5.04 17.88
N SER A 466 24.40 6.27 18.06
CA SER A 466 25.24 7.46 17.90
C SER A 466 26.46 7.45 18.84
N LYS A 467 26.30 6.84 20.04
CA LYS A 467 27.34 6.69 21.07
C LYS A 467 28.21 5.45 20.89
N ALA A 468 27.87 4.55 19.95
CA ALA A 468 28.66 3.33 19.69
C ALA A 468 30.09 3.64 19.18
N GLY A 469 30.37 4.87 18.75
CA GLY A 469 31.70 5.34 18.34
C GLY A 469 32.59 5.82 19.48
N GLU A 470 32.11 5.84 20.73
CA GLU A 470 32.91 6.28 21.88
C GLU A 470 33.96 5.26 22.30
N ALA A 471 35.09 5.72 22.84
CA ALA A 471 36.19 4.83 23.22
C ALA A 471 35.75 3.83 24.30
N GLY A 472 35.94 2.53 24.04
CA GLY A 472 35.50 1.45 24.92
C GLY A 472 34.02 1.09 24.83
N ALA A 473 33.24 1.69 23.91
CA ALA A 473 31.85 1.29 23.69
C ALA A 473 31.77 -0.09 23.02
N VAL A 474 30.91 -0.99 23.55
CA VAL A 474 30.60 -2.29 22.94
C VAL A 474 29.11 -2.36 22.70
N THR A 475 28.71 -2.47 21.44
CA THR A 475 27.29 -2.48 21.03
C THR A 475 26.98 -3.71 20.21
N ILE A 476 25.99 -4.48 20.62
CA ILE A 476 25.39 -5.57 19.85
C ILE A 476 24.15 -5.01 19.15
N ALA A 477 24.06 -5.21 17.84
CA ALA A 477 22.94 -4.75 17.04
C ALA A 477 22.49 -5.85 16.09
N THR A 478 21.18 -6.06 16.01
CA THR A 478 20.61 -6.85 14.92
C THR A 478 20.75 -6.09 13.59
N ASN A 479 20.72 -6.81 12.46
CA ASN A 479 20.88 -6.22 11.11
C ASN A 479 19.99 -4.98 10.83
N MET A 480 18.82 -4.89 11.47
CA MET A 480 17.86 -3.80 11.29
C MET A 480 18.10 -2.59 12.23
N ALA A 481 18.77 -2.78 13.36
CA ALA A 481 18.88 -1.76 14.41
C ALA A 481 19.80 -0.58 14.01
N GLY A 482 19.33 0.65 14.31
CA GLY A 482 19.97 1.94 13.98
C GLY A 482 20.46 2.10 12.55
N ARG A 483 19.65 1.62 11.61
CA ARG A 483 19.72 2.06 10.22
C ARG A 483 19.45 3.55 10.08
N GLY A 484 20.13 4.20 9.15
CA GLY A 484 20.01 5.65 8.95
C GLY A 484 20.75 6.52 10.00
N THR A 485 21.34 5.91 11.03
CA THR A 485 22.10 6.63 12.06
C THR A 485 23.60 6.57 11.80
N ASP A 486 24.26 7.72 11.91
CA ASP A 486 25.70 7.87 11.72
C ASP A 486 26.46 7.50 13.01
N ILE A 487 27.54 6.73 12.89
CA ILE A 487 28.43 6.40 14.02
C ILE A 487 29.71 7.19 13.79
N LYS A 488 29.97 8.16 14.66
CA LYS A 488 31.17 9.00 14.59
C LYS A 488 32.16 8.56 15.65
N PRO A 489 33.28 7.94 15.27
CA PRO A 489 34.33 7.60 16.22
C PRO A 489 34.87 8.86 16.92
N SER A 490 35.03 8.81 18.24
CA SER A 490 35.70 9.89 18.97
C SER A 490 37.17 9.99 18.57
N LYS A 491 37.84 11.12 18.84
CA LYS A 491 39.28 11.27 18.55
C LYS A 491 40.13 10.20 19.25
N GLU A 492 39.74 9.84 20.47
CA GLU A 492 40.38 8.74 21.23
C GLU A 492 40.14 7.39 20.56
N ALA A 493 38.91 7.12 20.10
CA ALA A 493 38.60 5.90 19.38
C ALA A 493 39.40 5.75 18.08
N ILE A 494 39.57 6.83 17.30
CA ILE A 494 40.39 6.81 16.07
C ILE A 494 41.84 6.48 16.40
N ALA A 495 42.40 7.05 17.48
CA ALA A 495 43.76 6.74 17.94
C ALA A 495 43.90 5.26 18.36
N ASN A 496 42.84 4.65 18.89
CA ASN A 496 42.78 3.24 19.28
C ASN A 496 42.49 2.27 18.11
N GLY A 497 42.50 2.75 16.86
CA GLY A 497 42.27 1.93 15.66
C GLY A 497 40.90 2.12 15.01
N GLY A 498 40.10 3.08 15.47
CA GLY A 498 38.77 3.38 14.93
C GLY A 498 37.73 2.29 15.23
N LEU A 499 36.55 2.42 14.64
CA LEU A 499 35.44 1.47 14.89
C LEU A 499 35.78 0.08 14.36
N TYR A 500 35.67 -0.93 15.23
CA TYR A 500 35.80 -2.33 14.85
C TYR A 500 34.41 -2.95 14.69
N VAL A 501 34.09 -3.40 13.47
CA VAL A 501 32.83 -4.08 13.17
C VAL A 501 33.04 -5.58 13.08
N LEU A 502 32.25 -6.33 13.85
CA LEU A 502 32.24 -7.79 13.86
C LEU A 502 30.91 -8.31 13.33
N GLY A 503 30.95 -9.21 12.36
CA GLY A 503 29.77 -9.98 11.94
C GLY A 503 29.82 -11.39 12.54
N THR A 504 28.71 -11.85 13.12
CA THR A 504 28.63 -13.20 13.76
C THR A 504 28.08 -14.28 12.84
N GLU A 505 27.70 -13.89 11.62
CA GLU A 505 27.27 -14.77 10.54
C GLU A 505 27.25 -14.01 9.19
N LYS A 506 27.01 -14.71 8.09
CA LYS A 506 26.72 -14.09 6.78
C LYS A 506 25.22 -13.99 6.59
N ALA A 507 24.75 -12.80 6.25
CA ALA A 507 23.36 -12.59 5.88
C ALA A 507 23.02 -13.32 4.56
N GLU A 508 21.72 -13.45 4.26
CA GLU A 508 21.26 -14.04 2.99
C GLU A 508 21.75 -13.30 1.75
N SER A 509 22.06 -12.00 1.89
CA SER A 509 22.59 -11.15 0.82
C SER A 509 23.89 -10.47 1.24
N ARG A 510 24.85 -10.43 0.32
CA ARG A 510 26.12 -9.70 0.44
C ARG A 510 25.91 -8.21 0.69
N ARG A 511 24.77 -7.69 0.28
CA ARG A 511 24.36 -6.31 0.49
C ARG A 511 24.34 -5.96 1.97
N ILE A 512 23.67 -6.78 2.77
CA ILE A 512 23.51 -6.60 4.21
C ILE A 512 24.88 -6.69 4.91
N ASP A 513 25.71 -7.68 4.54
CA ASP A 513 27.08 -7.78 5.06
C ASP A 513 27.90 -6.51 4.76
N ASN A 514 27.78 -5.96 3.55
CA ASN A 514 28.49 -4.74 3.15
C ASN A 514 27.94 -3.49 3.85
N GLN A 515 26.65 -3.45 4.19
CA GLN A 515 26.07 -2.38 5.01
C GLN A 515 26.65 -2.41 6.42
N LEU A 516 26.77 -3.60 7.03
CA LEU A 516 27.41 -3.77 8.33
C LEU A 516 28.86 -3.30 8.28
N LYS A 517 29.66 -3.78 7.30
CA LYS A 517 31.05 -3.31 7.10
C LYS A 517 31.13 -1.79 6.91
N GLY A 518 30.19 -1.21 6.17
CA GLY A 518 30.08 0.23 5.91
C GLY A 518 29.78 1.10 7.14
N ARG A 519 29.56 0.50 8.32
CA ARG A 519 29.52 1.22 9.60
C ARG A 519 30.90 1.75 10.02
N SER A 520 31.98 1.10 9.59
CA SER A 520 33.36 1.49 9.89
C SER A 520 34.09 2.11 8.70
N GLY A 521 35.13 2.92 8.99
CA GLY A 521 36.04 3.51 8.01
C GLY A 521 35.43 4.56 7.09
N ARG A 522 34.54 5.40 7.64
CA ARG A 522 33.81 6.45 6.91
C ARG A 522 34.72 7.66 6.65
N GLN A 523 34.54 8.35 5.51
CA GLN A 523 35.33 9.55 5.16
C GLN A 523 36.86 9.39 5.34
N GLY A 524 37.40 8.20 5.07
CA GLY A 524 38.83 7.91 5.22
C GLY A 524 39.29 7.71 6.66
N ASP A 525 38.37 7.48 7.60
CA ASP A 525 38.71 7.06 8.97
C ASP A 525 39.36 5.67 8.97
N ILE A 526 40.21 5.44 9.97
CA ILE A 526 40.74 4.10 10.28
C ILE A 526 39.59 3.25 10.81
N GLY A 527 39.61 1.96 10.48
CA GLY A 527 38.61 1.04 10.98
C GLY A 527 38.90 -0.38 10.54
N TYR A 528 38.23 -1.32 11.19
CA TYR A 528 38.42 -2.74 10.99
C TYR A 528 37.08 -3.44 10.80
N THR A 529 37.05 -4.47 9.96
CA THR A 529 35.89 -5.37 9.89
C THR A 529 36.35 -6.82 9.88
N LYS A 530 35.58 -7.71 10.51
CA LYS A 530 35.84 -9.15 10.50
C LYS A 530 34.53 -9.94 10.66
N PHE A 531 34.45 -11.11 10.06
CA PHE A 531 33.31 -12.02 10.24
C PHE A 531 33.77 -13.33 10.88
N PHE A 532 32.97 -13.81 11.82
CA PHE A 532 33.10 -15.11 12.48
C PHE A 532 31.90 -15.96 12.08
N LEU A 533 32.16 -17.11 11.46
CA LEU A 533 31.15 -17.97 10.85
C LEU A 533 31.23 -19.38 11.45
N SER A 534 30.16 -20.14 11.32
CA SER A 534 30.10 -21.55 11.69
C SER A 534 29.51 -22.40 10.57
N LEU A 535 29.88 -23.68 10.52
CA LEU A 535 29.18 -24.66 9.69
C LEU A 535 27.73 -24.90 10.17
N ASP A 536 27.40 -24.47 11.38
CA ASP A 536 26.06 -24.49 11.97
C ASP A 536 25.18 -23.29 11.57
N ASP A 537 25.75 -22.28 10.90
CA ASP A 537 24.98 -21.09 10.52
C ASP A 537 23.86 -21.44 9.54
N GLN A 538 22.71 -20.77 9.66
CA GLN A 538 21.51 -21.05 8.86
C GLN A 538 21.74 -21.04 7.34
N LEU A 539 22.67 -20.20 6.88
CA LEU A 539 23.08 -20.13 5.48
C LEU A 539 23.51 -21.50 4.92
N ILE A 540 24.23 -22.30 5.73
CA ILE A 540 24.78 -23.60 5.33
C ILE A 540 23.76 -24.72 5.52
N LEU A 541 22.93 -24.64 6.56
CA LEU A 541 21.87 -25.63 6.83
C LEU A 541 20.99 -25.88 5.61
N ARG A 542 20.65 -24.82 4.85
CA ARG A 542 19.78 -24.89 3.66
C ARG A 542 20.34 -25.69 2.48
N PHE A 543 21.63 -26.03 2.50
CA PHE A 543 22.27 -26.76 1.39
C PHE A 543 22.46 -28.25 1.64
N SER A 544 22.08 -28.78 2.82
CA SER A 544 22.13 -30.22 3.16
C SER A 544 23.52 -30.86 2.96
N ILE A 545 24.60 -30.06 3.06
CA ILE A 545 26.01 -30.52 2.97
C ILE A 545 26.69 -30.43 4.36
N GLN A 546 25.97 -29.96 5.38
CA GLN A 546 26.51 -29.70 6.72
C GLN A 546 27.18 -30.94 7.32
N ASP A 547 26.52 -32.09 7.31
CA ASP A 547 27.05 -33.31 7.94
C ASP A 547 28.36 -33.77 7.30
N GLN A 548 28.43 -33.72 5.96
CA GLN A 548 29.65 -34.06 5.22
C GLN A 548 30.80 -33.10 5.54
N TRP A 549 30.52 -31.81 5.66
CA TRP A 549 31.55 -30.82 6.00
C TRP A 549 31.97 -30.92 7.45
N LYS A 550 31.05 -31.16 8.38
CA LYS A 550 31.38 -31.38 9.79
C LYS A 550 32.26 -32.61 9.97
N GLU A 551 31.98 -33.70 9.27
CA GLU A 551 32.82 -34.89 9.30
C GLU A 551 34.21 -34.61 8.72
N LEU A 552 34.28 -33.93 7.58
CA LEU A 552 35.55 -33.56 6.93
C LEU A 552 36.44 -32.63 7.78
N PHE A 553 35.84 -31.71 8.52
CA PHE A 553 36.57 -30.69 9.30
C PHE A 553 36.59 -30.97 10.81
N LYS A 554 36.15 -32.16 11.25
CA LYS A 554 36.07 -32.53 12.67
C LYS A 554 37.40 -32.39 13.42
N GLU A 555 38.52 -32.65 12.74
CA GLU A 555 39.87 -32.58 13.31
C GLU A 555 40.27 -31.18 13.77
N TYR A 556 39.64 -30.12 13.25
CA TYR A 556 39.95 -28.74 13.63
C TYR A 556 39.36 -28.35 15.00
N GLY A 557 38.33 -29.04 15.48
CA GLY A 557 37.73 -28.77 16.79
C GLY A 557 37.38 -27.29 16.99
N SER A 558 38.06 -26.64 17.94
CA SER A 558 37.87 -25.22 18.30
C SER A 558 38.68 -24.22 17.47
N ASP A 559 39.62 -24.70 16.63
CA ASP A 559 40.46 -23.83 15.81
C ASP A 559 39.75 -23.44 14.50
N PRO A 560 40.04 -22.25 13.94
CA PRO A 560 39.42 -21.80 12.70
C PRO A 560 39.86 -22.66 11.50
N ILE A 561 38.92 -23.04 10.67
CA ILE A 561 39.14 -23.84 9.46
C ILE A 561 39.91 -22.99 8.43
N PRO A 562 41.14 -23.39 8.04
CA PRO A 562 41.92 -22.66 7.07
C PRO A 562 41.51 -23.01 5.62
N GLY A 563 41.76 -22.08 4.70
CA GLY A 563 41.70 -22.34 3.26
C GLY A 563 40.68 -21.51 2.49
N LYS A 564 41.01 -21.21 1.23
CA LYS A 564 40.17 -20.41 0.34
C LYS A 564 38.93 -21.15 -0.19
N ALA A 565 38.98 -22.48 -0.18
CA ALA A 565 37.91 -23.33 -0.71
C ALA A 565 36.62 -23.20 0.10
N ILE A 566 36.70 -23.30 1.43
CA ILE A 566 35.53 -23.18 2.32
C ILE A 566 34.94 -21.77 2.26
N LYS A 567 35.78 -20.72 2.28
CA LYS A 567 35.34 -19.31 2.13
C LYS A 567 34.61 -19.09 0.80
N SER A 568 35.12 -19.67 -0.28
CA SER A 568 34.49 -19.64 -1.60
C SER A 568 33.20 -20.46 -1.65
N ALA A 569 33.04 -21.47 -0.80
CA ALA A 569 31.80 -22.23 -0.66
C ALA A 569 30.69 -21.40 0.00
N PHE A 570 30.99 -20.70 1.11
CA PHE A 570 30.07 -19.72 1.71
C PHE A 570 29.62 -18.64 0.72
N LEU A 571 30.56 -18.08 -0.06
CA LEU A 571 30.22 -17.08 -1.09
C LEU A 571 29.31 -17.65 -2.19
N ARG A 572 29.50 -18.91 -2.58
CA ARG A 572 28.63 -19.59 -3.57
C ARG A 572 27.25 -19.88 -2.99
N ALA A 573 27.18 -20.32 -1.74
CA ALA A 573 25.94 -20.54 -1.01
C ALA A 573 25.11 -19.24 -0.97
N GLN A 574 25.74 -18.13 -0.57
CA GLN A 574 25.10 -16.81 -0.52
C GLN A 574 24.58 -16.36 -1.90
N LYS A 575 25.40 -16.44 -2.96
CA LYS A 575 24.97 -16.12 -4.33
C LYS A 575 23.81 -16.98 -4.82
N LYS A 576 23.75 -18.25 -4.41
CA LYS A 576 22.66 -19.16 -4.79
C LYS A 576 21.36 -18.78 -4.07
N ILE A 577 21.42 -18.36 -2.80
CA ILE A 577 20.26 -17.84 -2.07
C ILE A 577 19.79 -16.50 -2.66
N GLU A 578 20.71 -15.59 -2.98
CA GLU A 578 20.37 -14.33 -3.67
C GLU A 578 19.61 -14.59 -4.98
N GLY A 579 20.10 -15.52 -5.82
CA GLY A 579 19.43 -15.91 -7.07
C GLY A 579 18.04 -16.52 -6.83
N PHE A 580 17.93 -17.42 -5.85
CA PHE A 580 16.64 -18.02 -5.47
C PHE A 580 15.63 -16.97 -4.96
N ASN A 581 16.10 -16.00 -4.15
CA ASN A 581 15.28 -14.90 -3.66
C ASN A 581 14.82 -13.97 -4.78
N TYR A 582 15.69 -13.67 -5.75
CA TYR A 582 15.36 -12.92 -6.95
C TYR A 582 14.30 -13.64 -7.80
N ASP A 583 14.48 -14.94 -8.06
CA ASP A 583 13.51 -15.73 -8.86
C ASP A 583 12.15 -15.81 -8.16
N ASN A 584 12.13 -15.96 -6.83
CA ASN A 584 10.90 -15.93 -6.04
C ASN A 584 10.20 -14.56 -6.13
N ARG A 585 10.95 -13.44 -5.99
CA ARG A 585 10.37 -12.09 -6.13
C ARG A 585 9.79 -11.88 -7.52
N LYS A 586 10.52 -12.29 -8.55
CA LYS A 586 10.06 -12.22 -9.94
C LYS A 586 8.78 -13.03 -10.17
N SER A 587 8.68 -14.22 -9.56
CA SER A 587 7.47 -15.03 -9.63
C SER A 587 6.29 -14.33 -8.96
N VAL A 588 6.46 -13.79 -7.74
CA VAL A 588 5.41 -13.05 -7.03
C VAL A 588 4.95 -11.84 -7.84
N LEU A 589 5.89 -11.06 -8.39
CA LEU A 589 5.59 -9.90 -9.23
C LEU A 589 4.70 -10.26 -10.43
N ASN A 590 4.93 -11.41 -11.08
CA ASN A 590 4.11 -11.83 -12.22
C ASN A 590 2.64 -12.04 -11.82
N PHE A 591 2.37 -12.72 -10.68
CA PHE A 591 0.99 -12.90 -10.20
C PHE A 591 0.35 -11.55 -9.85
N ASP A 592 1.13 -10.68 -9.22
CA ASP A 592 0.69 -9.36 -8.81
C ASP A 592 0.44 -8.42 -10.00
N ASP A 593 1.19 -8.56 -11.10
CA ASP A 593 1.00 -7.80 -12.33
C ASP A 593 -0.38 -8.02 -12.97
N VAL A 594 -0.96 -9.21 -12.83
CA VAL A 594 -2.33 -9.50 -13.31
C VAL A 594 -3.36 -8.70 -12.52
N ILE A 595 -3.24 -8.69 -11.18
CA ILE A 595 -4.12 -7.88 -10.32
C ILE A 595 -3.88 -6.40 -10.57
N ARG A 596 -2.62 -5.96 -10.76
CA ARG A 596 -2.29 -4.57 -11.08
C ARG A 596 -3.02 -4.10 -12.32
N GLN A 597 -2.94 -4.83 -13.44
CA GLN A 597 -3.62 -4.42 -14.67
C GLN A 597 -5.14 -4.25 -14.49
N GLN A 598 -5.75 -5.14 -13.69
CA GLN A 598 -7.16 -5.06 -13.36
C GLN A 598 -7.46 -3.85 -12.45
N ARG A 599 -6.63 -3.63 -11.44
CA ARG A 599 -6.73 -2.50 -10.52
C ARG A 599 -6.59 -1.17 -11.24
N ASP A 600 -5.59 -1.02 -12.11
CA ASP A 600 -5.34 0.21 -12.84
C ASP A 600 -6.58 0.60 -13.68
N LEU A 601 -7.20 -0.38 -14.35
CA LEU A 601 -8.46 -0.17 -15.10
C LEU A 601 -9.63 0.21 -14.18
N ILE A 602 -9.80 -0.51 -13.06
CA ILE A 602 -10.87 -0.25 -12.09
C ILE A 602 -10.73 1.13 -11.47
N TYR A 603 -9.53 1.52 -11.05
CA TYR A 603 -9.27 2.82 -10.44
C TYR A 603 -9.40 3.96 -11.46
N GLU A 604 -8.98 3.77 -12.71
CA GLU A 604 -9.20 4.76 -13.77
C GLU A 604 -10.71 4.98 -14.04
N GLN A 605 -11.51 3.90 -14.10
CA GLN A 605 -12.96 4.04 -14.24
C GLN A 605 -13.59 4.71 -13.02
N ARG A 606 -13.14 4.36 -11.81
CA ARG A 606 -13.61 4.96 -10.56
C ARG A 606 -13.31 6.47 -10.52
N ASP A 607 -12.10 6.88 -10.88
CA ASP A 607 -11.71 8.27 -10.99
C ASP A 607 -12.50 9.03 -12.06
N LEU A 608 -12.85 8.36 -13.16
CA LEU A 608 -13.71 8.95 -14.19
C LEU A 608 -15.13 9.20 -13.65
N ILE A 609 -15.68 8.31 -12.81
CA ILE A 609 -16.98 8.47 -12.15
C ILE A 609 -16.93 9.59 -11.08
N LEU A 610 -15.82 9.71 -10.35
CA LEU A 610 -15.63 10.78 -9.38
C LEU A 610 -15.51 12.17 -10.03
N ASN A 611 -14.74 12.28 -11.12
CA ASN A 611 -14.41 13.56 -11.75
C ASN A 611 -15.48 14.11 -12.70
N ARG A 612 -16.41 13.28 -13.19
CA ARG A 612 -17.44 13.75 -14.12
C ARG A 612 -18.62 14.40 -13.39
N ASP A 613 -19.09 15.49 -14.01
CA ASP A 613 -20.30 16.19 -13.59
C ASP A 613 -21.57 15.45 -14.02
N ASP A 614 -21.57 14.76 -15.16
CA ASP A 614 -22.70 13.97 -15.65
C ASP A 614 -22.31 12.51 -15.94
N LEU A 615 -23.05 11.59 -15.33
CA LEU A 615 -22.84 10.14 -15.43
C LEU A 615 -23.77 9.46 -16.46
N GLY A 616 -24.71 10.18 -17.08
CA GLY A 616 -25.71 9.60 -17.98
C GLY A 616 -25.10 8.74 -19.10
N SER A 617 -24.04 9.23 -19.76
CA SER A 617 -23.35 8.47 -20.82
C SER A 617 -22.70 7.16 -20.34
N ILE A 618 -22.27 7.10 -19.07
CA ILE A 618 -21.70 5.89 -18.46
C ILE A 618 -22.83 4.92 -18.14
N ILE A 619 -23.91 5.42 -17.53
CA ILE A 619 -25.09 4.64 -17.17
C ILE A 619 -25.71 3.99 -18.42
N HIS A 620 -25.85 4.74 -19.52
CA HIS A 620 -26.34 4.19 -20.79
C HIS A 620 -25.47 3.04 -21.31
N LYS A 621 -24.14 3.14 -21.19
CA LYS A 621 -23.25 2.02 -21.55
C LYS A 621 -23.40 0.82 -20.62
N MET A 622 -23.62 1.06 -19.32
CA MET A 622 -23.89 0.00 -18.36
C MET A 622 -25.19 -0.73 -18.68
N PHE A 623 -26.25 -0.02 -19.05
CA PHE A 623 -27.50 -0.60 -19.55
C PHE A 623 -27.28 -1.47 -20.79
N GLN A 624 -26.48 -1.00 -21.77
CA GLN A 624 -26.15 -1.81 -22.95
C GLN A 624 -25.47 -3.12 -22.58
N VAL A 625 -24.55 -3.10 -21.61
CA VAL A 625 -23.83 -4.29 -21.13
C VAL A 625 -24.78 -5.22 -20.36
N ALA A 626 -25.62 -4.67 -19.48
CA ALA A 626 -26.59 -5.42 -18.69
C ALA A 626 -27.65 -6.11 -19.57
N VAL A 627 -28.28 -5.38 -20.49
CA VAL A 627 -29.29 -5.93 -21.40
C VAL A 627 -28.70 -7.06 -22.27
N LYS A 628 -27.49 -6.85 -22.82
CA LYS A 628 -26.80 -7.91 -23.58
C LYS A 628 -26.57 -9.17 -22.75
N GLN A 629 -26.28 -9.05 -21.46
CA GLN A 629 -26.12 -10.22 -20.60
C GLN A 629 -27.44 -10.89 -20.28
N ILE A 630 -28.48 -10.11 -19.96
CA ILE A 630 -29.81 -10.63 -19.64
C ILE A 630 -30.37 -11.44 -20.81
N VAL A 631 -30.30 -10.90 -22.03
CA VAL A 631 -30.78 -11.58 -23.26
C VAL A 631 -29.96 -12.84 -23.57
N ASN A 632 -28.67 -12.87 -23.23
CA ASN A 632 -27.79 -14.02 -23.46
C ASN A 632 -27.72 -14.99 -22.27
N ASN A 633 -28.50 -14.76 -21.20
CA ASN A 633 -28.41 -15.57 -19.99
C ASN A 633 -28.95 -16.99 -20.27
N PRO A 634 -28.17 -18.06 -20.01
CA PRO A 634 -28.59 -19.44 -20.23
C PRO A 634 -29.87 -19.84 -19.49
N TYR A 635 -30.25 -19.13 -18.43
CA TYR A 635 -31.50 -19.38 -17.71
C TYR A 635 -32.74 -19.09 -18.58
N PHE A 636 -32.66 -18.09 -19.47
CA PHE A 636 -33.75 -17.73 -20.38
C PHE A 636 -33.58 -18.35 -21.76
N VAL A 637 -32.39 -18.83 -22.12
CA VAL A 637 -32.12 -19.43 -23.43
C VAL A 637 -32.23 -20.95 -23.35
N ARG A 638 -33.22 -21.53 -24.03
CA ARG A 638 -33.38 -22.99 -24.11
C ARG A 638 -32.25 -23.61 -24.95
N LYS A 639 -32.01 -24.93 -24.81
CA LYS A 639 -31.00 -25.68 -25.60
C LYS A 639 -31.14 -25.54 -27.13
N THR A 640 -32.31 -25.14 -27.61
CA THR A 640 -32.64 -24.85 -29.01
C THR A 640 -32.33 -23.42 -29.46
N ASP A 641 -31.64 -22.63 -28.63
CA ASP A 641 -31.33 -21.18 -28.82
C ASP A 641 -32.58 -20.28 -28.90
N THR A 642 -33.70 -20.75 -28.35
CA THR A 642 -34.96 -20.00 -28.27
C THR A 642 -35.15 -19.42 -26.86
N ILE A 643 -35.52 -18.14 -26.77
CA ILE A 643 -35.76 -17.44 -25.50
C ILE A 643 -37.09 -17.88 -24.88
N ASP A 644 -37.08 -18.16 -23.58
CA ASP A 644 -38.27 -18.33 -22.76
C ASP A 644 -38.86 -16.97 -22.37
N PHE A 645 -39.72 -16.45 -23.24
CA PHE A 645 -40.28 -15.10 -23.10
C PHE A 645 -41.14 -14.91 -21.84
N GLU A 646 -41.71 -15.98 -21.28
CA GLU A 646 -42.55 -15.86 -20.07
C GLU A 646 -41.70 -15.56 -18.84
N ALA A 647 -40.67 -16.38 -18.60
CA ALA A 647 -39.71 -16.14 -17.53
C ALA A 647 -38.89 -14.86 -17.74
N PHE A 648 -38.57 -14.53 -19.00
CA PHE A 648 -37.79 -13.36 -19.35
C PHE A 648 -38.54 -12.04 -19.08
N VAL A 649 -39.81 -11.93 -19.51
CA VAL A 649 -40.64 -10.73 -19.27
C VAL A 649 -40.90 -10.54 -17.78
N ASP A 650 -41.23 -11.63 -17.06
CA ASP A 650 -41.44 -11.57 -15.61
C ASP A 650 -40.18 -11.08 -14.88
N TYR A 651 -39.00 -11.56 -15.29
CA TYR A 651 -37.73 -11.12 -14.73
C TYR A 651 -37.43 -9.65 -14.99
N LEU A 652 -37.64 -9.15 -16.23
CA LEU A 652 -37.42 -7.74 -16.56
C LEU A 652 -38.34 -6.83 -15.76
N ASN A 653 -39.63 -7.16 -15.71
CA ASN A 653 -40.63 -6.33 -15.04
C ASN A 653 -40.41 -6.29 -13.53
N LYS A 654 -40.13 -7.45 -12.90
CA LYS A 654 -39.91 -7.54 -11.45
C LYS A 654 -38.60 -6.95 -10.98
N ASN A 655 -37.54 -6.96 -11.78
CA ASN A 655 -36.22 -6.50 -11.30
C ASN A 655 -35.81 -5.12 -11.81
N PHE A 656 -36.38 -4.64 -12.91
CA PHE A 656 -35.93 -3.38 -13.54
C PHE A 656 -37.04 -2.36 -13.73
N MET A 657 -38.31 -2.80 -13.80
CA MET A 657 -39.42 -1.91 -14.16
C MET A 657 -40.43 -1.73 -13.00
N ILE A 658 -40.01 -1.93 -11.74
CA ILE A 658 -40.93 -1.79 -10.58
C ILE A 658 -41.44 -0.36 -10.48
N LEU A 659 -40.56 0.62 -10.65
CA LEU A 659 -40.86 2.04 -10.43
C LEU A 659 -41.20 2.81 -11.71
N THR A 660 -41.06 2.17 -12.87
CA THR A 660 -41.29 2.80 -14.18
C THR A 660 -42.73 2.60 -14.63
N LYS A 661 -43.21 3.47 -15.52
CA LYS A 661 -44.60 3.37 -16.03
C LYS A 661 -44.74 2.29 -17.08
N HIS A 662 -43.65 1.92 -17.73
CA HIS A 662 -43.62 0.92 -18.79
C HIS A 662 -43.48 -0.50 -18.23
N GLN A 663 -44.32 -1.42 -18.69
CA GLN A 663 -44.22 -2.85 -18.39
C GLN A 663 -44.10 -3.60 -19.72
N PHE A 664 -43.11 -4.46 -19.85
CA PHE A 664 -42.92 -5.25 -21.07
C PHE A 664 -44.01 -6.32 -21.20
N SER A 665 -44.46 -6.57 -22.43
CA SER A 665 -45.41 -7.65 -22.73
C SER A 665 -44.80 -8.74 -23.62
N ILE A 666 -45.30 -9.97 -23.47
CA ILE A 666 -44.80 -11.14 -24.22
C ILE A 666 -45.01 -10.97 -25.74
N ASP A 667 -46.15 -10.41 -26.14
CA ASP A 667 -46.53 -10.27 -27.55
C ASP A 667 -45.73 -9.20 -28.31
N GLU A 668 -45.14 -8.24 -27.58
CA GLU A 668 -44.22 -7.25 -28.13
C GLU A 668 -42.84 -7.87 -28.39
N LEU A 669 -42.29 -8.58 -27.39
CA LEU A 669 -40.92 -9.10 -27.47
C LEU A 669 -40.78 -10.31 -28.40
N LYS A 670 -41.82 -11.14 -28.55
CA LYS A 670 -41.80 -12.32 -29.43
C LYS A 670 -41.62 -12.01 -30.91
N LYS A 671 -41.94 -10.78 -31.34
CA LYS A 671 -41.91 -10.36 -32.76
C LYS A 671 -40.54 -9.92 -33.22
N MET A 672 -39.60 -9.74 -32.30
CA MET A 672 -38.28 -9.16 -32.56
C MET A 672 -37.23 -10.26 -32.61
N ASP A 673 -36.22 -10.08 -33.47
CA ASP A 673 -35.03 -10.91 -33.40
C ASP A 673 -34.18 -10.53 -32.18
N LYS A 674 -33.09 -11.27 -31.94
CA LYS A 674 -32.26 -11.09 -30.75
C LYS A 674 -31.53 -9.74 -30.71
N GLU A 675 -31.12 -9.21 -31.87
CA GLU A 675 -30.40 -7.93 -31.95
C GLU A 675 -31.37 -6.76 -31.80
N ASP A 676 -32.52 -6.84 -32.46
CA ASP A 676 -33.63 -5.89 -32.35
C ASP A 676 -34.19 -5.85 -30.93
N LEU A 677 -34.32 -7.02 -30.28
CA LEU A 677 -34.75 -7.14 -28.88
C LEU A 677 -33.80 -6.38 -27.94
N ILE A 678 -32.49 -6.56 -28.11
CA ILE A 678 -31.48 -5.86 -27.31
C ILE A 678 -31.60 -4.34 -27.53
N ALA A 679 -31.67 -3.90 -28.79
CA ALA A 679 -31.79 -2.48 -29.12
C ALA A 679 -33.08 -1.85 -28.55
N TYR A 680 -34.20 -2.58 -28.62
CA TYR A 680 -35.49 -2.15 -28.11
C TYR A 680 -35.48 -1.98 -26.59
N ILE A 681 -34.99 -2.97 -25.84
CA ILE A 681 -34.92 -2.89 -24.38
C ILE A 681 -34.01 -1.74 -23.94
N ILE A 682 -32.85 -1.56 -24.60
CA ILE A 682 -31.95 -0.44 -24.32
C ILE A 682 -32.66 0.91 -24.52
N ALA A 683 -33.41 1.06 -25.62
CA ALA A 683 -34.11 2.30 -25.91
C ALA A 683 -35.17 2.62 -24.83
N ILE A 684 -35.91 1.62 -24.39
CA ILE A 684 -36.90 1.77 -23.32
C ILE A 684 -36.23 2.10 -21.98
N TRP A 685 -35.18 1.39 -21.59
CA TRP A 685 -34.47 1.65 -20.34
C TRP A 685 -33.89 3.06 -20.30
N ASN A 686 -33.25 3.52 -21.38
CA ASN A 686 -32.74 4.89 -21.46
C ASN A 686 -33.88 5.91 -21.29
N LYS A 687 -35.00 5.72 -22.01
CA LYS A 687 -36.15 6.64 -21.96
C LYS A 687 -36.79 6.71 -20.58
N GLU A 688 -36.99 5.57 -19.92
CA GLU A 688 -37.60 5.54 -18.59
C GLU A 688 -36.63 6.05 -17.53
N TYR A 689 -35.33 5.75 -17.66
CA TYR A 689 -34.32 6.29 -16.77
C TYR A 689 -34.19 7.81 -16.91
N ASP A 690 -34.20 8.37 -18.11
CA ASP A 690 -34.18 9.82 -18.33
C ASP A 690 -35.36 10.52 -17.63
N GLN A 691 -36.55 9.89 -17.59
CA GLN A 691 -37.69 10.40 -16.81
C GLN A 691 -37.42 10.37 -15.30
N LEU A 692 -36.83 9.28 -14.79
CA LEU A 692 -36.43 9.17 -13.38
C LEU A 692 -35.40 10.25 -12.99
N ARG A 693 -34.41 10.50 -13.86
CA ARG A 693 -33.43 11.59 -13.67
C ARG A 693 -34.11 12.95 -13.58
N GLN A 694 -35.06 13.22 -14.47
CA GLN A 694 -35.80 14.48 -14.46
C GLN A 694 -36.59 14.66 -13.16
N ASN A 695 -37.23 13.61 -12.66
CA ASN A 695 -37.95 13.67 -11.38
C ASN A 695 -37.04 14.04 -10.20
N ILE A 696 -35.82 13.51 -10.16
CA ILE A 696 -34.83 13.86 -9.12
C ILE A 696 -34.42 15.33 -9.25
N ILE A 697 -34.16 15.79 -10.48
CA ILE A 697 -33.80 17.19 -10.75
C ILE A 697 -34.91 18.12 -10.27
N ASP A 698 -36.17 17.80 -10.59
CA ASP A 698 -37.32 18.61 -10.22
C ASP A 698 -37.55 18.65 -8.69
N LYS A 699 -37.20 17.57 -7.97
CA LYS A 699 -37.35 17.47 -6.50
C LYS A 699 -36.21 18.09 -5.71
N TYR A 700 -34.98 17.76 -6.08
CA TYR A 700 -33.78 17.95 -5.24
C TYR A 700 -32.65 18.68 -5.98
N GLY A 701 -32.86 19.03 -7.25
CA GLY A 701 -31.87 19.69 -8.09
C GLY A 701 -30.79 18.75 -8.65
N ILE A 702 -29.98 19.32 -9.55
CA ILE A 702 -28.95 18.61 -10.32
C ILE A 702 -27.84 18.05 -9.40
N SER A 703 -27.43 18.78 -8.37
CA SER A 703 -26.36 18.33 -7.46
C SER A 703 -26.73 17.04 -6.72
N SER A 704 -28.00 16.90 -6.34
CA SER A 704 -28.52 15.72 -5.64
C SER A 704 -28.59 14.50 -6.56
N LEU A 705 -29.01 14.68 -7.83
CA LEU A 705 -28.95 13.63 -8.85
C LEU A 705 -27.53 13.07 -8.98
N ILE A 706 -26.55 13.95 -9.17
CA ILE A 706 -25.16 13.56 -9.37
C ILE A 706 -24.64 12.79 -8.15
N LYS A 707 -24.93 13.26 -6.93
CA LYS A 707 -24.54 12.57 -5.70
C LYS A 707 -25.21 11.21 -5.57
N SER A 708 -26.52 11.12 -5.84
CA SER A 708 -27.29 9.87 -5.76
C SER A 708 -26.78 8.83 -6.77
N GLU A 709 -26.66 9.21 -8.05
CA GLU A 709 -26.11 8.34 -9.11
C GLU A 709 -24.68 7.88 -8.78
N ARG A 710 -23.81 8.81 -8.34
CA ARG A 710 -22.42 8.51 -7.99
C ARG A 710 -22.34 7.53 -6.81
N ASN A 711 -23.08 7.78 -5.74
CA ASN A 711 -23.06 6.93 -4.54
C ASN A 711 -23.55 5.51 -4.85
N ILE A 712 -24.63 5.38 -5.62
CA ILE A 712 -25.15 4.07 -6.04
C ILE A 712 -24.09 3.31 -6.83
N ILE A 713 -23.47 3.96 -7.82
CA ILE A 713 -22.47 3.32 -8.67
C ILE A 713 -21.22 2.97 -7.88
N LEU A 714 -20.66 3.89 -7.08
CA LEU A 714 -19.44 3.65 -6.31
C LEU A 714 -19.62 2.53 -5.28
N ASN A 715 -20.75 2.48 -4.56
CA ASN A 715 -21.00 1.43 -3.58
C ASN A 715 -20.97 0.02 -4.21
N VAL A 716 -21.64 -0.15 -5.36
CA VAL A 716 -21.63 -1.42 -6.10
C VAL A 716 -20.24 -1.72 -6.66
N PHE A 717 -19.56 -0.70 -7.18
CA PHE A 717 -18.23 -0.85 -7.77
C PHE A 717 -17.19 -1.28 -6.73
N ASP A 718 -17.21 -0.64 -5.55
CA ASP A 718 -16.29 -0.89 -4.46
C ASP A 718 -16.55 -2.27 -3.83
N ALA A 719 -17.81 -2.62 -3.54
CA ALA A 719 -18.15 -3.98 -3.08
C ALA A 719 -17.75 -5.05 -4.12
N GLY A 720 -18.02 -4.77 -5.40
CA GLY A 720 -17.64 -5.62 -6.51
C GLY A 720 -16.16 -5.91 -6.56
N TRP A 721 -15.36 -4.85 -6.49
CA TRP A 721 -13.91 -4.91 -6.55
C TRP A 721 -13.30 -5.60 -5.31
N GLN A 722 -13.81 -5.32 -4.12
CA GLN A 722 -13.38 -5.97 -2.87
C GLN A 722 -13.59 -7.49 -2.94
N ASP A 723 -14.76 -7.95 -3.36
CA ASP A 723 -15.03 -9.37 -3.57
C ASP A 723 -14.04 -9.98 -4.57
N HIS A 724 -13.78 -9.27 -5.67
CA HIS A 724 -12.88 -9.75 -6.71
C HIS A 724 -11.42 -9.85 -6.23
N ILE A 725 -10.94 -8.93 -5.41
CA ILE A 725 -9.60 -9.05 -4.78
C ILE A 725 -9.53 -10.35 -3.97
N ASN A 726 -10.55 -10.64 -3.15
CA ASN A 726 -10.59 -11.86 -2.36
C ASN A 726 -10.66 -13.11 -3.25
N VAL A 727 -11.44 -13.08 -4.34
CA VAL A 727 -11.50 -14.17 -5.34
C VAL A 727 -10.13 -14.38 -6.00
N MET A 728 -9.43 -13.31 -6.36
CA MET A 728 -8.11 -13.39 -6.97
C MET A 728 -7.05 -13.93 -6.00
N ASP A 729 -7.10 -13.55 -4.73
CA ASP A 729 -6.20 -14.12 -3.72
C ASP A 729 -6.48 -15.61 -3.48
N LYS A 730 -7.76 -16.01 -3.36
CA LYS A 730 -8.17 -17.43 -3.31
C LYS A 730 -7.68 -18.19 -4.55
N LEU A 731 -7.83 -17.60 -5.74
CA LEU A 731 -7.35 -18.19 -6.99
C LEU A 731 -5.83 -18.37 -6.97
N ARG A 732 -5.06 -17.37 -6.52
CA ARG A 732 -3.61 -17.42 -6.40
C ARG A 732 -3.18 -18.60 -5.52
N ARG A 733 -3.81 -18.78 -4.35
CA ARG A 733 -3.54 -19.91 -3.44
C ARG A 733 -3.85 -21.27 -4.10
N SER A 734 -5.01 -21.38 -4.77
CA SER A 734 -5.42 -22.63 -5.43
C SER A 734 -4.52 -23.05 -6.58
N THR A 735 -3.85 -22.10 -7.26
CA THR A 735 -3.01 -22.42 -8.43
C THR A 735 -1.78 -23.26 -8.09
N HIS A 736 -1.33 -23.29 -6.84
CA HIS A 736 -0.28 -24.20 -6.39
C HIS A 736 -0.71 -25.67 -6.52
N LEU A 737 -1.99 -25.99 -6.31
CA LEU A 737 -2.52 -27.34 -6.50
C LEU A 737 -2.55 -27.77 -7.98
N VAL A 738 -2.44 -26.83 -8.91
CA VAL A 738 -2.43 -27.13 -10.35
C VAL A 738 -1.02 -27.50 -10.83
N GLN A 739 0.02 -27.26 -10.03
CA GLN A 739 1.38 -27.74 -10.32
C GLN A 739 1.43 -29.27 -10.41
N TYR A 740 0.57 -29.98 -9.67
CA TYR A 740 0.41 -31.44 -9.74
C TYR A 740 0.00 -31.92 -11.15
N ALA A 741 -0.65 -31.08 -11.95
CA ALA A 741 -1.06 -31.39 -13.32
C ALA A 741 -0.02 -30.99 -14.39
N GLN A 742 1.23 -30.64 -14.00
CA GLN A 742 2.33 -30.23 -14.89
C GLN A 742 2.02 -29.03 -15.82
N LYS A 743 1.04 -28.19 -15.44
CA LYS A 743 0.74 -26.95 -16.18
C LYS A 743 1.38 -25.75 -15.48
N ASN A 744 1.74 -24.73 -16.25
CA ASN A 744 2.28 -23.49 -15.70
C ASN A 744 1.20 -22.75 -14.87
N PRO A 745 1.37 -22.58 -13.54
CA PRO A 745 0.37 -21.96 -12.67
C PRO A 745 0.04 -20.52 -13.08
N TYR A 746 1.05 -19.77 -13.52
CA TYR A 746 0.87 -18.38 -13.94
C TYR A 746 -0.08 -18.24 -15.13
N GLN A 747 0.06 -19.08 -16.16
CA GLN A 747 -0.83 -19.04 -17.33
C GLN A 747 -2.28 -19.35 -16.97
N ILE A 748 -2.49 -20.29 -16.04
CA ILE A 748 -3.82 -20.67 -15.57
C ILE A 748 -4.41 -19.53 -14.74
N TYR A 749 -3.62 -18.94 -13.84
CA TYR A 749 -4.00 -17.79 -13.06
C TYR A 749 -4.43 -16.61 -13.94
N THR A 750 -3.64 -16.27 -14.97
CA THR A 750 -3.99 -15.20 -15.92
C THR A 750 -5.31 -15.52 -16.65
N LYS A 751 -5.47 -16.75 -17.17
CA LYS A 751 -6.68 -17.14 -17.92
C LYS A 751 -7.94 -17.10 -17.04
N LEU A 752 -7.87 -17.69 -15.85
CA LEU A 752 -9.00 -17.71 -14.90
C LEU A 752 -9.26 -16.32 -14.34
N GLY A 753 -8.21 -15.56 -14.02
CA GLY A 753 -8.30 -14.18 -13.55
C GLY A 753 -8.96 -13.24 -14.56
N SER A 754 -8.63 -13.34 -15.86
CA SER A 754 -9.30 -12.57 -16.91
C SER A 754 -10.79 -12.95 -17.04
N LYS A 755 -11.12 -14.24 -16.88
CA LYS A 755 -12.52 -14.68 -16.87
C LYS A 755 -13.28 -14.08 -15.68
N LYS A 756 -12.70 -14.15 -14.48
CA LYS A 756 -13.28 -13.58 -13.25
C LYS A 756 -13.43 -12.06 -13.34
N PHE A 757 -12.46 -11.37 -13.93
CA PHE A 757 -12.55 -9.93 -14.14
C PHE A 757 -13.69 -9.54 -15.11
N LYS A 758 -13.91 -10.33 -16.17
CA LYS A 758 -15.07 -10.12 -17.06
C LYS A 758 -16.39 -10.38 -16.34
N GLU A 759 -16.46 -11.42 -15.50
CA GLU A 759 -17.61 -11.70 -14.64
C GLU A 759 -17.87 -10.53 -13.68
N LEU A 760 -16.83 -9.94 -13.09
CA LEU A 760 -16.91 -8.73 -12.25
C LEU A 760 -17.52 -7.54 -13.00
N THR A 761 -16.92 -7.13 -14.13
CA THR A 761 -17.38 -5.95 -14.88
C THR A 761 -18.83 -6.11 -15.31
N ASN A 762 -19.20 -7.34 -15.62
CA ASN A 762 -20.55 -7.72 -16.00
C ASN A 762 -21.54 -7.59 -14.83
N ARG A 763 -21.14 -8.09 -13.65
CA ARG A 763 -21.91 -8.00 -12.41
C ARG A 763 -22.14 -6.55 -11.97
N ILE A 764 -21.08 -5.73 -11.98
CA ILE A 764 -21.18 -4.29 -11.65
C ILE A 764 -22.19 -3.59 -12.55
N ALA A 765 -22.11 -3.81 -13.87
CA ALA A 765 -23.06 -3.21 -14.80
C ALA A 765 -24.50 -3.62 -14.51
N MET A 766 -24.73 -4.90 -14.18
CA MET A 766 -26.04 -5.45 -13.85
C MET A 766 -26.61 -4.87 -12.55
N GLU A 767 -25.86 -4.95 -11.44
CA GLU A 767 -26.29 -4.48 -10.12
C GLU A 767 -26.54 -2.98 -10.09
N CYS A 768 -25.65 -2.18 -10.71
CA CYS A 768 -25.89 -0.75 -10.86
C CYS A 768 -27.15 -0.46 -11.67
N SER A 769 -27.41 -1.23 -12.74
CA SER A 769 -28.60 -1.02 -13.57
C SER A 769 -29.89 -1.26 -12.78
N VAL A 770 -29.91 -2.32 -11.97
CA VAL A 770 -31.02 -2.63 -11.04
C VAL A 770 -31.20 -1.51 -10.03
N ASN A 771 -30.12 -1.10 -9.36
CA ASN A 771 -30.19 -0.10 -8.27
C ASN A 771 -30.59 1.29 -8.78
N LEU A 772 -30.13 1.68 -9.97
CA LEU A 772 -30.47 2.96 -10.58
C LEU A 772 -31.94 3.02 -11.04
N LEU A 773 -32.44 1.96 -11.67
CA LEU A 773 -33.85 1.89 -12.12
C LEU A 773 -34.83 1.73 -10.96
N ASN A 774 -34.40 1.12 -9.84
CA ASN A 774 -35.20 0.97 -8.62
C ASN A 774 -34.89 2.03 -7.56
N ASN A 775 -34.39 3.21 -7.95
CA ASN A 775 -34.17 4.30 -7.01
C ASN A 775 -35.50 4.95 -6.61
N TYR A 776 -35.99 4.67 -5.41
CA TYR A 776 -37.24 5.23 -4.87
C TYR A 776 -37.22 6.76 -4.73
N GLU A 777 -36.05 7.38 -4.57
CA GLU A 777 -35.94 8.85 -4.54
C GLU A 777 -36.36 9.48 -5.87
N ALA A 778 -36.27 8.72 -6.97
CA ALA A 778 -36.57 9.12 -8.33
C ALA A 778 -38.05 9.04 -8.71
N LEU A 779 -38.92 8.63 -7.79
CA LEU A 779 -40.36 8.74 -7.98
C LEU A 779 -40.76 10.22 -8.18
N PRO A 780 -41.90 10.54 -8.81
CA PRO A 780 -42.40 11.90 -8.85
C PRO A 780 -42.74 12.42 -7.44
N ALA A 781 -42.78 13.74 -7.25
CA ALA A 781 -43.19 14.31 -5.97
C ALA A 781 -44.69 14.09 -5.80
N ASN A 782 -45.12 13.49 -4.68
CA ASN A 782 -46.53 13.38 -4.31
C ASN A 782 -47.20 14.73 -3.98
N ASN A 783 -46.58 15.86 -4.33
CA ASN A 783 -47.18 17.20 -4.21
C ASN A 783 -47.96 17.61 -5.48
N ALA A 784 -48.37 16.64 -6.30
CA ALA A 784 -49.36 16.87 -7.36
C ALA A 784 -50.82 16.77 -6.86
N ASP A 785 -51.07 16.21 -5.66
CA ASP A 785 -52.43 16.01 -5.11
C ASP A 785 -52.54 16.40 -3.62
N PHE A 786 -52.02 17.56 -3.21
CA PHE A 786 -52.50 18.22 -1.99
C PHE A 786 -53.67 19.12 -2.37
N ASP A 787 -54.88 18.56 -2.34
CA ASP A 787 -56.11 19.34 -2.46
C ASP A 787 -56.31 20.13 -1.16
N PHE A 788 -55.80 21.36 -1.12
CA PHE A 788 -56.01 22.25 0.02
C PHE A 788 -57.51 22.61 0.06
N PRO A 789 -58.27 22.21 1.11
CA PRO A 789 -59.73 22.37 1.14
C PRO A 789 -60.20 23.83 1.05
N PHE A 790 -59.31 24.79 1.29
CA PHE A 790 -59.60 26.22 1.20
C PHE A 790 -59.42 26.78 -0.23
N VAL A 791 -58.68 26.10 -1.10
CA VAL A 791 -58.39 26.57 -2.47
C VAL A 791 -59.48 26.17 -3.46
N SER A 792 -60.22 25.09 -3.19
CA SER A 792 -61.30 24.61 -4.06
C SER A 792 -62.60 25.42 -4.01
N ASN A 793 -62.71 26.41 -3.11
CA ASN A 793 -63.96 27.16 -2.86
C ASN A 793 -63.92 28.67 -3.22
N PHE A 794 -63.03 29.09 -4.11
CA PHE A 794 -63.01 30.47 -4.63
C PHE A 794 -63.99 30.64 -5.80
N THR A 795 -65.28 30.82 -5.53
CA THR A 795 -66.30 31.06 -6.58
C THR A 795 -67.15 32.33 -6.38
N SER A 796 -66.81 33.19 -5.42
CA SER A 796 -67.48 34.49 -5.22
C SER A 796 -66.52 35.55 -4.69
N GLU A 797 -66.58 36.79 -5.23
CA GLU A 797 -65.67 37.91 -4.91
C GLU A 797 -65.54 38.19 -3.39
N ASN A 798 -66.60 38.01 -2.60
CA ASN A 798 -66.57 38.21 -1.14
C ASN A 798 -65.80 37.14 -0.33
N LYS A 799 -65.26 36.08 -0.95
CA LYS A 799 -64.46 35.03 -0.26
C LYS A 799 -62.98 35.04 -0.62
N PHE A 800 -62.55 35.92 -1.53
CA PHE A 800 -61.16 36.00 -1.98
C PHE A 800 -60.25 36.63 -0.92
N GLU A 801 -60.71 37.71 -0.25
CA GLU A 801 -59.96 38.37 0.83
C GLU A 801 -59.75 37.44 2.03
N GLN A 802 -60.77 36.66 2.41
CA GLN A 802 -60.70 35.68 3.50
C GLN A 802 -59.73 34.53 3.20
N GLY A 803 -59.60 34.14 1.93
CA GLY A 803 -58.64 33.13 1.51
C GLY A 803 -57.19 33.62 1.49
N ILE A 804 -56.97 34.90 1.19
CA ILE A 804 -55.65 35.53 1.27
C ILE A 804 -55.19 35.68 2.73
N GLU A 805 -56.10 35.99 3.66
CA GLU A 805 -55.80 36.01 5.10
C GLU A 805 -55.38 34.63 5.61
N ASN A 806 -56.12 33.57 5.29
CA ASN A 806 -55.78 32.20 5.68
C ASN A 806 -54.45 31.72 5.08
N LEU A 807 -54.14 32.14 3.84
CA LEU A 807 -52.86 31.83 3.18
C LEU A 807 -51.70 32.55 3.88
N ASN A 808 -51.90 33.80 4.29
CA ASN A 808 -50.92 34.54 5.08
C ASN A 808 -50.70 33.94 6.47
N GLU A 809 -51.75 33.48 7.16
CA GLU A 809 -51.62 32.77 8.45
C GLU A 809 -50.83 31.47 8.28
N PHE A 810 -51.11 30.69 7.23
CA PHE A 810 -50.40 29.44 6.96
C PHE A 810 -48.91 29.67 6.61
N VAL A 811 -48.61 30.68 5.80
CA VAL A 811 -47.22 31.06 5.48
C VAL A 811 -46.49 31.54 6.73
N ASN A 812 -47.14 32.32 7.59
CA ASN A 812 -46.55 32.75 8.85
C ASN A 812 -46.30 31.57 9.79
N PHE A 813 -47.19 30.57 9.85
CA PHE A 813 -46.97 29.33 10.62
C PHE A 813 -45.74 28.55 10.15
N LEU A 814 -45.57 28.38 8.84
CA LEU A 814 -44.39 27.70 8.27
C LEU A 814 -43.09 28.46 8.59
N LEU A 815 -43.13 29.80 8.50
CA LEU A 815 -41.97 30.64 8.81
C LEU A 815 -41.64 30.65 10.30
N GLU A 816 -42.62 30.53 11.20
CA GLU A 816 -42.35 30.38 12.64
C GLU A 816 -41.68 29.04 12.95
N SER A 817 -42.12 27.95 12.31
CA SER A 817 -41.47 26.64 12.44
C SER A 817 -40.02 26.69 11.94
N GLU A 818 -39.78 27.35 10.81
CA GLU A 818 -38.44 27.53 10.24
C GLU A 818 -37.55 28.41 11.16
N LYS A 819 -38.10 29.51 11.69
CA LYS A 819 -37.42 30.40 12.62
C LYS A 819 -36.95 29.64 13.86
N LYS A 820 -37.79 28.75 14.39
CA LYS A 820 -37.46 27.94 15.56
C LYS A 820 -36.31 26.97 15.28
N HIS A 821 -36.29 26.34 14.12
CA HIS A 821 -35.21 25.47 13.67
C HIS A 821 -33.89 26.23 13.40
N LEU A 822 -33.95 27.45 12.87
CA LEU A 822 -32.76 28.28 12.64
C LEU A 822 -32.16 28.83 13.94
N LEU A 823 -33.00 29.14 14.93
CA LEU A 823 -32.56 29.51 16.29
C LEU A 823 -31.82 28.37 17.01
N GLU A 824 -32.24 27.11 16.79
CA GLU A 824 -31.55 25.92 17.32
C GLU A 824 -30.14 25.71 16.73
N LYS A 825 -29.82 26.37 15.61
CA LYS A 825 -28.51 26.31 14.92
C LYS A 825 -27.55 27.47 15.25
N ASN A 826 -27.83 28.29 16.29
CA ASN A 826 -26.99 29.41 16.74
C ASN A 826 -26.64 30.46 15.66
N GLN A 827 -27.54 30.73 14.70
CA GLN A 827 -27.37 31.82 13.72
C GLN A 827 -27.78 33.18 14.31
N SER A 828 -27.23 34.27 13.77
CA SER A 828 -27.52 35.63 14.25
C SER A 828 -28.94 36.07 13.89
N GLU A 829 -29.60 36.89 14.73
CA GLU A 829 -31.00 37.29 14.49
C GLU A 829 -31.20 38.03 13.17
N GLU A 830 -30.22 38.83 12.73
CA GLU A 830 -30.26 39.57 11.45
C GLU A 830 -30.28 38.61 10.24
N GLU A 831 -29.42 37.58 10.24
CA GLU A 831 -29.37 36.57 9.18
C GLU A 831 -30.65 35.73 9.12
N ILE A 832 -31.21 35.37 10.28
CA ILE A 832 -32.47 34.62 10.36
C ILE A 832 -33.60 35.44 9.73
N THR A 833 -33.69 36.75 10.02
CA THR A 833 -34.71 37.60 9.41
C THR A 833 -34.57 37.72 7.89
N GLU A 834 -33.34 37.78 7.37
CA GLU A 834 -33.11 37.87 5.93
C GLU A 834 -33.51 36.57 5.22
N ILE A 835 -33.09 35.42 5.76
CA ILE A 835 -33.46 34.09 5.25
C ILE A 835 -34.97 33.88 5.26
N LEU A 836 -35.64 34.22 6.36
CA LEU A 836 -37.10 34.09 6.46
C LEU A 836 -37.83 35.01 5.47
N LYS A 837 -37.30 36.20 5.20
CA LYS A 837 -37.87 37.12 4.21
C LYS A 837 -37.76 36.54 2.79
N THR A 838 -36.59 36.04 2.41
CA THR A 838 -36.39 35.39 1.10
C THR A 838 -37.30 34.18 0.94
N LYS A 839 -37.39 33.34 1.99
CA LYS A 839 -38.23 32.15 1.98
C LYS A 839 -39.73 32.48 1.91
N LYS A 840 -40.16 33.56 2.58
CA LYS A 840 -41.54 34.08 2.48
C LYS A 840 -41.87 34.50 1.04
N GLU A 841 -40.97 35.23 0.39
CA GLU A 841 -41.15 35.68 -0.98
C GLU A 841 -41.22 34.50 -1.97
N GLU A 842 -40.39 33.48 -1.77
CA GLU A 842 -40.37 32.26 -2.58
C GLU A 842 -41.67 31.46 -2.45
N ILE A 843 -42.13 31.24 -1.21
CA ILE A 843 -43.39 30.53 -0.93
C ILE A 843 -44.58 31.29 -1.54
N LEU A 844 -44.66 32.61 -1.35
CA LEU A 844 -45.75 33.41 -1.92
C LEU A 844 -45.76 33.37 -3.46
N ARG A 845 -44.58 33.32 -4.09
CA ARG A 845 -44.45 33.23 -5.54
C ARG A 845 -44.92 31.87 -6.05
N GLU A 846 -44.57 30.78 -5.36
CA GLU A 846 -44.99 29.42 -5.71
C GLU A 846 -46.51 29.25 -5.58
N PHE A 847 -47.09 29.77 -4.50
CA PHE A 847 -48.55 29.75 -4.32
C PHE A 847 -49.28 30.57 -5.39
N LYS A 848 -48.75 31.74 -5.77
CA LYS A 848 -49.31 32.56 -6.85
C LYS A 848 -49.28 31.82 -8.20
N PHE A 849 -48.16 31.18 -8.52
CA PHE A 849 -48.04 30.34 -9.72
C PHE A 849 -49.03 29.17 -9.74
N LYS A 850 -49.22 28.49 -8.60
CA LYS A 850 -50.22 27.42 -8.47
C LYS A 850 -51.64 27.97 -8.66
N LEU A 851 -51.96 29.14 -8.08
CA LEU A 851 -53.27 29.78 -8.22
C LEU A 851 -53.58 30.15 -9.68
N ASP A 852 -52.61 30.77 -10.37
CA ASP A 852 -52.73 31.12 -11.80
C ASP A 852 -52.92 29.87 -12.67
N SER A 853 -52.23 28.76 -12.35
CA SER A 853 -52.40 27.48 -13.06
C SER A 853 -53.79 26.85 -12.86
N LEU A 854 -54.38 27.03 -11.67
CA LEU A 854 -55.71 26.52 -11.34
C LEU A 854 -56.81 27.33 -12.01
N LEU A 855 -56.65 28.66 -12.07
CA LEU A 855 -57.55 29.56 -12.81
C LEU A 855 -57.54 29.27 -14.32
N GLN A 856 -56.36 29.06 -14.91
CA GLN A 856 -56.23 28.67 -16.33
C GLN A 856 -56.88 27.31 -16.64
N LYS A 857 -56.84 26.34 -15.72
CA LYS A 857 -57.52 25.04 -15.88
C LYS A 857 -59.05 25.13 -15.77
N GLN A 858 -59.59 26.14 -15.09
CA GLN A 858 -61.04 26.36 -14.99
C GLN A 858 -61.61 27.05 -16.23
N ASP A 859 -60.91 28.02 -16.81
CA ASP A 859 -61.34 28.70 -18.04
C ASP A 859 -61.30 27.79 -19.28
N GLN A 860 -60.49 26.73 -19.28
CA GLN A 860 -60.49 25.70 -20.32
C GLN A 860 -61.65 24.68 -20.20
N LYS A 861 -62.42 24.71 -19.11
CA LYS A 861 -63.56 23.80 -18.85
C LYS A 861 -64.94 24.47 -18.97
N LYS A 862 -65.01 25.76 -19.34
CA LYS A 862 -66.27 26.47 -19.58
C LYS A 862 -66.61 26.59 -21.06
#